data_AF-A0A3N5AJI1-F1
#
_entry.id   AF-A0A3N5AJI1-F1
#
_cell.length_a   1.000
_cell.length_b   1.000
_cell.length_c   1.000
_cell.angle_alpha   90.00
_cell.angle_beta   90.00
_cell.angle_gamma   90.00
#
_symmetry.space_group_name_H-M   'P 1'
#
loop_
_entity.id
_entity.type
_entity.pdbx_description
1 polymer ?
#
loop_
_entity_poly.entity_id
_entity_poly.type
_entity_poly.pdbx_seq_one_letter_code
_entity_poly.pdbx_strand_id
1 'polypeptide(L)'
;MSARNWTLGLAVGAVLAAAAGAPSALAAGPGTAPPPARALRAPLPGGLGPCVPGGTGPGQGCPPVWPDPNNGAFTGRDNGINLFVGGDMLVRRGAAEAEGKVVVLGDFDMNKSAGGNVYNVGIAGVGSRVPPADGSDFLTTGDDITVASGQRLLADGGVVRYAGTLTGTVTGTLTHDTNAAAPYAALRGQLGAASACYAYPRGVPRTATGRAVWSAQETVFTGDGTSMLQVFNVDFDLSGPGTAQQSIRFAGIPAGATVLVNVTGEARALRVNNVMLPPGLRERLLWNFPDAQAVGLAGSAQLGGSVLIGQDASVATVSVIGVNGRFFTAGNVTHTSPTETTGLGAEFHAYPFDGDLPECAPNPAVTGRVSVLKTDDEGRPLPGARFELWRESNGVAGLQTAGANPDTRVSDCTTPADGTCTREEELGGYYWRETAAPAGYELPADPVFPLVLTRENAERGVRVTAQNRRTTPPEPSARVVLRKVDLESGEPVPGGRFELWRETNGVPDLQTGGQDPDTRLGGACVTDTQGSCTVELPVGERYYWREVGVPYGYERPADPVTAFDLEDGDIAQGLVVTIRNQRRDVEHPGSITVVKKDAKTRKPLAGGVFQLWKETNNTEGLQTGGQYPDERIGEPCTTGGNGACAFDRLAPGSYYVLETAAPDGYALPADRVTGPLKLDGAAGREIVALVFNKRDRHGKPDHHEPGHDKPGHDEPGHDEHDEHDRHGLPGLGGGWTATRGRS
;
A
#
# COMPACT_ATOMS: atom_id res chain seq x y z
N MET A 1 33.46 56.00 -58.70
CA MET A 1 33.76 54.67 -59.27
C MET A 1 33.06 53.62 -58.42
N SER A 2 32.43 52.64 -59.10
CA SER A 2 31.67 51.48 -58.62
C SER A 2 31.52 51.23 -57.10
N ALA A 3 30.27 51.16 -56.64
CA ALA A 3 29.91 50.98 -55.23
C ALA A 3 29.72 49.51 -54.83
N ARG A 4 30.36 49.15 -53.72
CA ARG A 4 30.10 47.99 -52.86
C ARG A 4 28.76 48.16 -52.13
N ASN A 5 28.12 47.04 -51.71
CA ASN A 5 27.68 46.86 -50.32
C ASN A 5 27.18 45.43 -49.98
N TRP A 6 27.71 44.89 -48.86
CA TRP A 6 27.16 44.05 -47.75
C TRP A 6 26.09 42.95 -48.02
N THR A 7 26.03 41.79 -47.33
CA THR A 7 25.98 41.61 -45.85
C THR A 7 26.16 40.12 -45.43
N LEU A 8 26.48 39.95 -44.14
CA LEU A 8 26.71 38.75 -43.30
C LEU A 8 25.66 37.62 -43.38
N GLY A 9 26.13 36.39 -43.14
CA GLY A 9 25.32 35.22 -42.79
C GLY A 9 25.34 34.90 -41.30
N LEU A 10 24.21 34.40 -40.80
CA LEU A 10 24.03 33.79 -39.47
C LEU A 10 22.95 32.70 -39.59
N ALA A 11 23.18 31.58 -38.91
CA ALA A 11 22.45 30.32 -39.02
C ALA A 11 21.44 30.09 -37.89
N VAL A 12 20.30 29.46 -38.20
CA VAL A 12 19.42 28.56 -37.41
C VAL A 12 18.53 27.86 -38.47
N GLY A 13 18.35 26.55 -38.62
CA GLY A 13 18.09 25.48 -37.67
C GLY A 13 16.63 25.03 -37.83
N ALA A 14 16.35 24.01 -38.66
CA ALA A 14 15.02 23.36 -38.75
C ALA A 14 15.17 21.89 -39.20
N VAL A 15 14.70 20.97 -38.34
CA VAL A 15 14.56 19.54 -38.59
C VAL A 15 13.11 19.27 -38.96
N LEU A 16 12.88 18.61 -40.10
CA LEU A 16 11.57 18.15 -40.56
C LEU A 16 11.56 16.62 -40.66
N ALA A 17 10.56 16.03 -40.03
CA ALA A 17 10.25 14.60 -40.02
C ALA A 17 9.67 14.14 -41.36
N ALA A 18 10.00 12.92 -41.78
CA ALA A 18 9.34 12.22 -42.87
C ALA A 18 9.02 10.77 -42.46
N ALA A 19 7.76 10.40 -42.65
CA ALA A 19 7.19 9.08 -42.41
C ALA A 19 7.55 8.09 -43.52
N ALA A 20 7.73 6.81 -43.15
CA ALA A 20 7.68 5.64 -44.02
C ALA A 20 7.04 4.53 -43.17
N GLY A 21 5.91 3.91 -43.54
CA GLY A 21 5.69 3.18 -44.78
C GLY A 21 5.97 1.70 -44.51
N ALA A 22 4.98 0.97 -43.98
CA ALA A 22 5.09 -0.48 -43.72
C ALA A 22 5.14 -1.26 -45.05
N PRO A 23 6.03 -2.27 -45.20
CA PRO A 23 5.96 -3.18 -46.32
C PRO A 23 5.16 -4.44 -45.99
N SER A 24 4.34 -4.82 -46.97
CA SER A 24 3.48 -5.98 -47.06
C SER A 24 4.23 -7.31 -46.93
N ALA A 25 3.56 -8.30 -46.32
CA ALA A 25 4.00 -9.68 -46.23
C ALA A 25 4.10 -10.34 -47.62
N LEU A 26 5.29 -10.84 -47.96
CA LEU A 26 5.51 -11.79 -49.05
C LEU A 26 5.49 -13.22 -48.49
N ALA A 27 4.61 -14.05 -49.03
CA ALA A 27 4.57 -15.47 -48.78
C ALA A 27 5.83 -16.15 -49.36
N ALA A 28 6.58 -16.85 -48.51
CA ALA A 28 7.68 -17.74 -48.91
C ALA A 28 7.21 -19.21 -48.86
N GLY A 29 7.54 -19.97 -49.89
CA GLY A 29 7.12 -21.36 -50.13
C GLY A 29 7.74 -22.41 -49.18
N PRO A 30 7.39 -23.70 -49.36
CA PRO A 30 7.81 -24.77 -48.47
C PRO A 30 9.25 -25.18 -48.78
N GLY A 31 10.11 -25.15 -47.77
CA GLY A 31 11.45 -25.73 -47.85
C GLY A 31 12.57 -24.78 -47.45
N THR A 32 12.77 -24.64 -46.15
CA THR A 32 14.05 -24.76 -45.45
C THR A 32 13.72 -24.60 -43.97
N ALA A 33 14.03 -25.63 -43.17
CA ALA A 33 13.92 -25.48 -41.73
C ALA A 33 14.79 -24.29 -41.30
N PRO A 34 14.32 -23.40 -40.40
CA PRO A 34 15.19 -22.38 -39.85
C PRO A 34 16.40 -23.07 -39.20
N PRO A 35 17.61 -22.52 -39.31
CA PRO A 35 18.75 -23.06 -38.59
C PRO A 35 18.36 -23.13 -37.10
N PRO A 36 18.76 -24.19 -36.37
CA PRO A 36 18.47 -24.25 -34.95
C PRO A 36 19.00 -22.97 -34.31
N ALA A 37 18.14 -22.32 -33.52
CA ALA A 37 18.54 -21.19 -32.70
C ALA A 37 19.83 -21.58 -31.97
N ARG A 38 20.93 -20.87 -32.24
CA ARG A 38 22.13 -20.98 -31.41
C ARG A 38 21.70 -20.54 -30.02
N ALA A 39 21.53 -21.49 -29.11
CA ALA A 39 21.37 -21.20 -27.69
C ALA A 39 22.49 -20.24 -27.27
N LEU A 40 22.11 -19.12 -26.66
CA LEU A 40 23.05 -18.11 -26.18
C LEU A 40 23.67 -18.68 -24.91
N ARG A 41 24.81 -19.36 -25.09
CA ARG A 41 25.57 -20.02 -24.02
C ARG A 41 25.99 -18.99 -22.96
N ALA A 42 25.68 -19.28 -21.70
CA ALA A 42 25.87 -18.36 -20.58
C ALA A 42 26.96 -18.87 -19.61
N PRO A 43 27.76 -17.97 -19.00
CA PRO A 43 28.63 -18.31 -17.87
C PRO A 43 27.80 -18.65 -16.62
N LEU A 44 28.47 -18.90 -15.48
CA LEU A 44 27.77 -19.03 -14.21
C LEU A 44 27.06 -17.69 -13.84
N PRO A 45 26.04 -17.72 -12.95
CA PRO A 45 25.28 -16.52 -12.59
C PRO A 45 26.15 -15.35 -12.15
N GLY A 46 25.71 -14.12 -12.43
CA GLY A 46 26.46 -12.90 -12.11
C GLY A 46 27.73 -12.68 -12.96
N GLY A 47 27.88 -13.41 -14.07
CA GLY A 47 29.08 -13.35 -14.91
C GLY A 47 30.27 -14.11 -14.32
N LEU A 48 30.03 -14.97 -13.31
CA LEU A 48 31.05 -15.81 -12.69
C LEU A 48 31.61 -16.85 -13.66
N GLY A 49 32.84 -17.27 -13.42
CA GLY A 49 33.51 -18.33 -14.19
C GLY A 49 34.65 -17.79 -15.04
N PRO A 50 34.38 -17.07 -16.15
CA PRO A 50 35.42 -16.57 -17.03
C PRO A 50 36.41 -15.64 -16.33
N CYS A 51 37.56 -15.43 -16.95
CA CYS A 51 38.52 -14.44 -16.49
C CYS A 51 37.98 -13.01 -16.71
N VAL A 52 38.19 -12.14 -15.73
CA VAL A 52 37.91 -10.70 -15.85
C VAL A 52 39.23 -9.96 -15.88
N PRO A 53 39.57 -9.22 -16.96
CA PRO A 53 40.84 -8.50 -17.05
C PRO A 53 41.07 -7.55 -15.86
N GLY A 54 42.31 -7.52 -15.38
CA GLY A 54 42.79 -6.55 -14.38
C GLY A 54 42.76 -5.09 -14.85
N GLY A 55 42.81 -4.87 -16.15
CA GLY A 55 42.82 -3.57 -16.81
C GLY A 55 43.23 -3.69 -18.28
N THR A 56 43.43 -2.56 -18.95
CA THR A 56 43.76 -2.50 -20.39
C THR A 56 45.25 -2.35 -20.69
N GLY A 57 46.10 -2.16 -19.67
CA GLY A 57 47.55 -2.00 -19.82
C GLY A 57 48.30 -3.32 -20.07
N PRO A 58 49.59 -3.25 -20.49
CA PRO A 58 50.43 -4.44 -20.65
C PRO A 58 50.47 -5.27 -19.35
N GLY A 59 50.26 -6.58 -19.47
CA GLY A 59 50.23 -7.51 -18.33
C GLY A 59 48.97 -7.43 -17.46
N GLN A 60 48.00 -6.58 -17.78
CA GLN A 60 46.74 -6.45 -17.03
C GLN A 60 45.59 -7.28 -17.60
N GLY A 61 45.80 -7.93 -18.75
CA GLY A 61 44.80 -8.78 -19.38
C GLY A 61 44.80 -10.22 -18.84
N CYS A 62 43.73 -10.94 -19.17
CA CYS A 62 43.69 -12.40 -19.03
C CYS A 62 44.78 -13.04 -19.91
N PRO A 63 45.53 -14.02 -19.40
CA PRO A 63 46.53 -14.70 -20.22
C PRO A 63 45.85 -15.53 -21.32
N PRO A 64 46.45 -15.66 -22.51
CA PRO A 64 45.89 -16.47 -23.61
C PRO A 64 45.94 -17.97 -23.32
N VAL A 65 46.87 -18.40 -22.46
CA VAL A 65 47.01 -19.78 -21.98
C VAL A 65 47.27 -19.71 -20.48
N TRP A 66 46.48 -20.44 -19.71
CA TRP A 66 46.66 -20.55 -18.27
C TRP A 66 47.79 -21.54 -17.96
N PRO A 67 48.87 -21.09 -17.31
CA PRO A 67 50.00 -21.96 -17.03
C PRO A 67 49.62 -23.01 -15.98
N ASP A 68 50.26 -24.16 -16.05
CA ASP A 68 50.19 -25.13 -14.95
C ASP A 68 50.80 -24.56 -13.66
N PRO A 69 50.47 -25.12 -12.49
CA PRO A 69 50.95 -24.61 -11.22
C PRO A 69 52.47 -24.41 -11.20
N ASN A 70 52.90 -23.17 -10.93
CA ASN A 70 54.30 -22.77 -10.97
C ASN A 70 54.56 -21.61 -9.99
N ASN A 71 55.83 -21.26 -9.80
CA ASN A 71 56.28 -20.15 -8.95
C ASN A 71 56.96 -19.02 -9.77
N GLY A 72 56.72 -18.98 -11.07
CA GLY A 72 57.33 -18.03 -12.02
C GLY A 72 56.75 -16.62 -11.95
N ALA A 73 57.09 -15.80 -12.94
CA ALA A 73 56.54 -14.44 -13.08
C ALA A 73 55.03 -14.47 -13.42
N PHE A 74 54.32 -13.40 -13.10
CA PHE A 74 52.91 -13.26 -13.47
C PHE A 74 52.74 -13.13 -14.99
N THR A 75 51.82 -13.89 -15.56
CA THR A 75 51.57 -13.92 -17.02
C THR A 75 50.34 -13.13 -17.44
N GLY A 76 49.58 -12.61 -16.47
CA GLY A 76 48.39 -11.78 -16.66
C GLY A 76 47.76 -11.40 -15.32
N ARG A 77 46.52 -10.88 -15.37
CA ARG A 77 45.70 -10.57 -14.19
C ARG A 77 44.28 -11.07 -14.39
N ASP A 78 43.65 -11.49 -13.29
CA ASP A 78 42.26 -11.92 -13.25
C ASP A 78 41.52 -11.34 -12.03
N ASN A 79 40.67 -10.37 -12.28
CA ASN A 79 39.77 -9.76 -11.29
C ASN A 79 38.46 -10.56 -11.10
N GLY A 80 38.32 -11.70 -11.78
CA GLY A 80 37.20 -12.60 -11.58
C GLY A 80 37.22 -13.21 -10.19
N ILE A 81 36.04 -13.43 -9.61
CA ILE A 81 35.94 -14.11 -8.32
C ILE A 81 36.39 -15.56 -8.51
N ASN A 82 37.46 -15.94 -7.81
CA ASN A 82 37.97 -17.30 -7.83
C ASN A 82 37.31 -18.17 -6.77
N LEU A 83 37.11 -17.60 -5.58
CA LEU A 83 36.47 -18.24 -4.44
C LEU A 83 35.29 -17.40 -3.95
N PHE A 84 34.09 -17.97 -4.02
CA PHE A 84 32.88 -17.38 -3.42
C PHE A 84 32.34 -18.32 -2.33
N VAL A 85 32.11 -17.77 -1.15
CA VAL A 85 31.55 -18.46 0.02
C VAL A 85 30.31 -17.72 0.49
N GLY A 86 29.14 -18.36 0.41
CA GLY A 86 27.86 -17.76 0.80
C GLY A 86 27.61 -17.69 2.31
N GLY A 87 28.37 -18.44 3.11
CA GLY A 87 28.44 -18.35 4.58
C GLY A 87 29.85 -18.04 5.06
N ASP A 88 30.32 -18.79 6.06
CA ASP A 88 31.60 -18.58 6.72
C ASP A 88 32.74 -19.37 6.06
N MET A 89 33.94 -18.80 6.10
CA MET A 89 35.18 -19.43 5.68
C MET A 89 36.11 -19.66 6.88
N LEU A 90 36.33 -20.92 7.21
CA LEU A 90 37.24 -21.36 8.26
C LEU A 90 38.56 -21.84 7.66
N VAL A 91 39.68 -21.19 7.99
CA VAL A 91 41.03 -21.64 7.65
C VAL A 91 41.64 -22.38 8.84
N ARG A 92 41.97 -23.66 8.63
CA ARG A 92 42.41 -24.59 9.68
C ARG A 92 43.68 -25.34 9.28
N ARG A 93 44.35 -25.91 10.29
CA ARG A 93 45.52 -26.79 10.11
C ARG A 93 46.54 -26.21 9.12
N GLY A 94 47.01 -27.01 8.15
CA GLY A 94 48.02 -26.66 7.17
C GLY A 94 47.51 -26.03 5.86
N ALA A 95 46.26 -25.58 5.76
CA ALA A 95 45.77 -24.87 4.56
C ALA A 95 46.65 -23.65 4.23
N ALA A 96 47.17 -23.53 3.01
CA ALA A 96 48.25 -22.58 2.70
C ALA A 96 47.76 -21.31 2.03
N GLU A 97 46.88 -21.40 1.03
CA GLU A 97 46.53 -20.22 0.24
C GLU A 97 45.21 -20.33 -0.54
N ALA A 98 44.69 -19.17 -0.93
CA ALA A 98 43.66 -19.01 -1.95
C ALA A 98 44.09 -17.94 -2.96
N GLU A 99 44.50 -18.37 -4.14
CA GLU A 99 44.81 -17.50 -5.26
C GLU A 99 43.55 -16.86 -5.85
N GLY A 100 43.68 -15.66 -6.42
CA GLY A 100 42.57 -14.94 -7.06
C GLY A 100 41.72 -14.14 -6.07
N LYS A 101 40.64 -13.54 -6.57
CA LYS A 101 39.74 -12.74 -5.73
C LYS A 101 38.85 -13.66 -4.89
N VAL A 102 38.83 -13.43 -3.58
CA VAL A 102 38.06 -14.19 -2.59
C VAL A 102 36.93 -13.33 -2.03
N VAL A 103 35.71 -13.85 -2.05
CA VAL A 103 34.52 -13.22 -1.47
C VAL A 103 33.88 -14.18 -0.48
N VAL A 104 33.70 -13.73 0.76
CA VAL A 104 33.04 -14.46 1.85
C VAL A 104 31.90 -13.58 2.34
N LEU A 105 30.65 -14.06 2.28
CA LEU A 105 29.52 -13.26 2.74
C LEU A 105 29.40 -13.21 4.26
N GLY A 106 29.90 -14.23 4.97
CA GLY A 106 29.96 -14.27 6.44
C GLY A 106 31.36 -14.00 6.98
N ASP A 107 31.73 -14.74 8.03
CA ASP A 107 32.99 -14.59 8.74
C ASP A 107 34.17 -15.23 8.01
N PHE A 108 35.32 -14.58 8.06
CA PHE A 108 36.61 -15.21 7.76
C PHE A 108 37.37 -15.46 9.07
N ASP A 109 37.51 -16.73 9.45
CA ASP A 109 38.20 -17.12 10.67
C ASP A 109 39.40 -18.02 10.37
N MET A 110 40.59 -17.56 10.76
CA MET A 110 41.85 -18.24 10.59
C MET A 110 42.41 -18.67 11.94
N ASN A 111 42.40 -19.98 12.17
CA ASN A 111 42.94 -20.60 13.38
C ASN A 111 43.63 -21.92 13.05
N LYS A 112 44.91 -21.82 12.70
CA LYS A 112 45.75 -22.93 12.26
C LYS A 112 46.43 -23.62 13.45
N SER A 113 46.51 -24.95 13.42
CA SER A 113 47.01 -25.76 14.55
C SER A 113 48.47 -26.20 14.40
N ALA A 114 49.11 -26.09 13.22
CA ALA A 114 50.47 -26.63 13.05
C ALA A 114 51.27 -26.09 11.84
N GLY A 115 52.52 -25.68 12.14
CA GLY A 115 53.70 -25.40 11.29
C GLY A 115 53.59 -24.40 10.12
N GLY A 116 52.41 -23.99 9.71
CA GLY A 116 52.19 -22.80 8.90
C GLY A 116 51.54 -21.73 9.76
N ASN A 117 52.16 -20.57 9.89
CA ASN A 117 51.56 -19.41 10.56
C ASN A 117 51.08 -18.35 9.57
N VAL A 118 50.97 -18.72 8.30
CA VAL A 118 50.63 -17.85 7.18
C VAL A 118 49.51 -18.46 6.36
N TYR A 119 48.60 -17.62 5.87
CA TYR A 119 47.67 -17.94 4.79
C TYR A 119 47.75 -16.82 3.74
N ASN A 120 48.03 -17.16 2.47
CA ASN A 120 48.04 -16.15 1.40
C ASN A 120 46.67 -16.04 0.74
N VAL A 121 46.23 -14.82 0.46
CA VAL A 121 45.04 -14.55 -0.36
C VAL A 121 45.40 -13.64 -1.52
N GLY A 122 44.84 -13.91 -2.71
CA GLY A 122 45.10 -13.17 -3.94
C GLY A 122 46.30 -13.70 -4.71
N ILE A 123 47.48 -13.71 -4.09
CA ILE A 123 48.72 -14.20 -4.70
C ILE A 123 49.14 -15.51 -4.05
N ALA A 124 49.21 -16.57 -4.83
CA ALA A 124 49.77 -17.86 -4.43
C ALA A 124 51.29 -17.91 -4.58
N GLY A 125 51.93 -18.69 -3.70
CA GLY A 125 53.34 -19.06 -3.81
C GLY A 125 53.58 -20.02 -4.97
N VAL A 126 52.72 -21.03 -5.11
CA VAL A 126 52.66 -21.93 -6.28
C VAL A 126 51.22 -21.96 -6.76
N GLY A 127 51.00 -21.70 -8.04
CA GLY A 127 49.64 -21.69 -8.58
C GLY A 127 49.60 -21.27 -10.03
N SER A 128 48.47 -20.73 -10.47
CA SER A 128 48.35 -20.20 -11.83
C SER A 128 49.27 -19.00 -12.07
N ARG A 129 49.64 -18.27 -11.01
CA ARG A 129 50.41 -17.03 -11.07
C ARG A 129 49.70 -15.96 -11.90
N VAL A 130 48.37 -15.91 -11.79
CA VAL A 130 47.50 -14.90 -12.42
C VAL A 130 46.62 -14.27 -11.33
N PRO A 131 47.21 -13.46 -10.44
CA PRO A 131 46.47 -12.88 -9.33
C PRO A 131 45.56 -11.74 -9.81
N PRO A 132 44.70 -11.20 -8.94
CA PRO A 132 43.95 -9.98 -9.23
C PRO A 132 44.90 -8.79 -9.45
N ALA A 133 44.39 -7.72 -10.07
CA ALA A 133 45.17 -6.51 -10.29
C ALA A 133 45.64 -5.90 -8.96
N ASP A 134 46.82 -5.26 -8.97
CA ASP A 134 47.32 -4.60 -7.77
C ASP A 134 46.35 -3.50 -7.33
N GLY A 135 46.06 -3.42 -6.03
CA GLY A 135 45.10 -2.50 -5.43
C GLY A 135 43.63 -2.89 -5.62
N SER A 136 43.32 -4.00 -6.30
CA SER A 136 41.96 -4.57 -6.30
C SER A 136 41.69 -5.38 -5.02
N ASP A 137 40.43 -5.69 -4.74
CA ASP A 137 40.11 -6.54 -3.57
C ASP A 137 40.63 -7.97 -3.79
N PHE A 138 41.49 -8.42 -2.88
CA PHE A 138 41.94 -9.81 -2.79
C PHE A 138 41.02 -10.61 -1.88
N LEU A 139 40.59 -10.00 -0.78
CA LEU A 139 39.60 -10.55 0.14
C LEU A 139 38.48 -9.53 0.37
N THR A 140 37.23 -9.97 0.25
CA THR A 140 36.06 -9.24 0.71
C THR A 140 35.27 -10.11 1.68
N THR A 141 34.95 -9.57 2.86
CA THR A 141 34.15 -10.24 3.89
C THR A 141 32.91 -9.43 4.22
N GLY A 142 31.79 -10.11 4.47
CA GLY A 142 30.53 -9.49 4.89
C GLY A 142 30.39 -9.33 6.39
N ASP A 143 31.18 -10.04 7.18
CA ASP A 143 31.22 -9.94 8.64
C ASP A 143 32.68 -9.83 9.15
N ASP A 144 33.07 -10.57 10.19
CA ASP A 144 34.33 -10.41 10.90
C ASP A 144 35.51 -11.08 10.16
N ILE A 145 36.70 -10.51 10.33
CA ILE A 145 37.98 -11.17 10.05
C ILE A 145 38.67 -11.45 11.38
N THR A 146 38.84 -12.73 11.70
CA THR A 146 39.57 -13.17 12.90
C THR A 146 40.80 -13.98 12.52
N VAL A 147 41.98 -13.49 12.92
CA VAL A 147 43.25 -14.21 12.76
C VAL A 147 43.85 -14.53 14.12
N ALA A 148 44.04 -15.82 14.40
CA ALA A 148 44.57 -16.29 15.67
C ALA A 148 45.96 -15.72 15.99
N SER A 149 46.26 -15.58 17.28
CA SER A 149 47.53 -15.04 17.77
C SER A 149 48.74 -15.78 17.21
N GLY A 150 49.76 -15.03 16.77
CA GLY A 150 50.97 -15.56 16.15
C GLY A 150 50.82 -15.97 14.68
N GLN A 151 49.64 -15.81 14.09
CA GLN A 151 49.35 -16.12 12.69
C GLN A 151 49.14 -14.85 11.86
N ARG A 152 49.30 -14.97 10.53
CA ARG A 152 49.24 -13.86 9.59
C ARG A 152 48.43 -14.21 8.34
N LEU A 153 47.45 -13.39 8.02
CA LEU A 153 46.80 -13.38 6.71
C LEU A 153 47.57 -12.42 5.79
N LEU A 154 48.13 -12.93 4.69
CA LEU A 154 48.91 -12.15 3.74
C LEU A 154 48.08 -11.83 2.50
N ALA A 155 47.89 -10.54 2.23
CA ALA A 155 47.21 -10.03 1.04
C ALA A 155 48.02 -8.88 0.38
N ASP A 156 49.35 -8.99 0.44
CA ASP A 156 50.27 -7.98 -0.09
C ASP A 156 50.00 -7.72 -1.58
N GLY A 157 49.86 -6.45 -1.95
CA GLY A 157 49.51 -6.02 -3.30
C GLY A 157 48.02 -5.80 -3.54
N GLY A 158 47.13 -6.24 -2.63
CA GLY A 158 45.68 -6.09 -2.77
C GLY A 158 45.01 -5.36 -1.60
N VAL A 159 43.69 -5.27 -1.69
CA VAL A 159 42.79 -4.75 -0.65
C VAL A 159 42.15 -5.90 0.11
N VAL A 160 42.14 -5.81 1.43
CA VAL A 160 41.28 -6.61 2.33
C VAL A 160 40.13 -5.72 2.76
N ARG A 161 38.95 -5.99 2.22
CA ARG A 161 37.71 -5.27 2.53
C ARG A 161 36.87 -6.08 3.51
N TYR A 162 36.42 -5.46 4.59
CA TYR A 162 35.66 -6.14 5.65
C TYR A 162 34.58 -5.24 6.23
N ALA A 163 33.44 -5.83 6.56
CA ALA A 163 32.27 -5.11 7.05
C ALA A 163 32.11 -5.17 8.57
N GLY A 164 32.60 -6.24 9.20
CA GLY A 164 32.64 -6.38 10.66
C GLY A 164 33.94 -5.87 11.27
N THR A 165 34.41 -6.58 12.29
CA THR A 165 35.65 -6.31 12.99
C THR A 165 36.82 -7.05 12.36
N LEU A 166 38.04 -6.50 12.51
CA LEU A 166 39.28 -7.18 12.13
C LEU A 166 40.14 -7.37 13.37
N THR A 167 40.49 -8.62 13.67
CA THR A 167 41.40 -8.99 14.76
C THR A 167 42.57 -9.84 14.26
N GLY A 168 43.73 -9.70 14.91
CA GLY A 168 44.95 -10.42 14.55
C GLY A 168 45.83 -9.68 13.55
N THR A 169 46.70 -10.42 12.84
CA THR A 169 47.69 -9.83 11.92
C THR A 169 47.28 -10.05 10.47
N VAL A 170 47.00 -8.96 9.75
CA VAL A 170 46.62 -8.96 8.32
C VAL A 170 47.51 -7.96 7.58
N THR A 171 48.04 -8.35 6.42
CA THR A 171 48.81 -7.45 5.53
C THR A 171 48.02 -7.09 4.27
N GLY A 172 48.51 -6.10 3.51
CA GLY A 172 47.78 -5.49 2.38
C GLY A 172 47.10 -4.18 2.77
N THR A 173 46.26 -3.65 1.87
CA THR A 173 45.50 -2.42 2.13
C THR A 173 44.20 -2.77 2.85
N LEU A 174 44.08 -2.39 4.12
CA LEU A 174 42.88 -2.67 4.91
C LEU A 174 41.80 -1.61 4.67
N THR A 175 40.60 -2.02 4.30
CA THR A 175 39.45 -1.13 4.09
C THR A 175 38.24 -1.64 4.86
N HIS A 176 37.82 -0.91 5.88
CA HIS A 176 36.56 -1.18 6.57
C HIS A 176 35.39 -0.54 5.81
N ASP A 177 34.41 -1.35 5.43
CA ASP A 177 33.25 -0.97 4.63
C ASP A 177 32.07 -1.84 5.02
N THR A 178 31.11 -1.29 5.77
CA THR A 178 29.95 -2.03 6.28
C THR A 178 29.04 -2.58 5.19
N ASN A 179 29.22 -2.15 3.93
CA ASN A 179 28.47 -2.65 2.78
C ASN A 179 29.32 -3.55 1.84
N ALA A 180 30.50 -4.00 2.30
CA ALA A 180 31.46 -4.75 1.49
C ALA A 180 30.86 -5.95 0.74
N ALA A 181 29.97 -6.70 1.37
CA ALA A 181 29.34 -7.90 0.79
C ALA A 181 28.06 -7.61 -0.01
N ALA A 182 27.48 -6.40 0.11
CA ALA A 182 26.21 -6.07 -0.55
C ALA A 182 26.20 -6.31 -2.08
N PRO A 183 27.27 -6.00 -2.85
CA PRO A 183 27.33 -6.29 -4.28
C PRO A 183 27.24 -7.78 -4.63
N TYR A 184 27.56 -8.66 -3.67
CA TYR A 184 27.68 -10.10 -3.88
C TYR A 184 26.54 -10.89 -3.22
N ALA A 185 25.70 -10.26 -2.41
CA ALA A 185 24.66 -10.94 -1.62
C ALA A 185 23.71 -11.79 -2.48
N ALA A 186 23.31 -11.28 -3.66
CA ALA A 186 22.42 -11.99 -4.57
C ALA A 186 23.03 -13.28 -5.17
N LEU A 187 24.36 -13.37 -5.24
CA LEU A 187 25.06 -14.52 -5.83
C LEU A 187 24.76 -15.81 -5.07
N ARG A 188 24.56 -15.75 -3.74
CA ARG A 188 24.26 -16.93 -2.92
C ARG A 188 23.01 -17.68 -3.44
N GLY A 189 21.89 -16.96 -3.55
CA GLY A 189 20.64 -17.53 -4.06
C GLY A 189 20.71 -17.91 -5.55
N GLN A 190 21.41 -17.09 -6.36
CA GLN A 190 21.58 -17.36 -7.79
C GLN A 190 22.37 -18.64 -8.05
N LEU A 191 23.47 -18.86 -7.32
CA LEU A 191 24.30 -20.05 -7.42
C LEU A 191 23.56 -21.31 -6.95
N GLY A 192 22.77 -21.22 -5.88
CA GLY A 192 21.91 -22.32 -5.43
C GLY A 192 20.87 -22.70 -6.48
N ALA A 193 20.16 -21.72 -7.04
CA ALA A 193 19.18 -21.95 -8.10
C ALA A 193 19.82 -22.54 -9.37
N ALA A 194 20.99 -22.03 -9.77
CA ALA A 194 21.71 -22.52 -10.95
C ALA A 194 22.21 -23.96 -10.74
N SER A 195 22.79 -24.27 -9.57
CA SER A 195 23.23 -25.61 -9.20
C SER A 195 22.10 -26.63 -9.29
N ALA A 196 20.93 -26.29 -8.71
CA ALA A 196 19.73 -27.10 -8.80
C ALA A 196 19.24 -27.25 -10.26
N CYS A 197 19.26 -26.20 -11.08
CA CYS A 197 18.85 -26.26 -12.49
C CYS A 197 19.79 -27.10 -13.38
N TYR A 198 21.10 -27.04 -13.13
CA TYR A 198 22.08 -27.84 -13.85
C TYR A 198 21.83 -29.33 -13.64
N ALA A 199 21.42 -29.73 -12.44
CA ALA A 199 21.07 -31.10 -12.10
C ALA A 199 19.62 -31.49 -12.41
N TYR A 200 18.67 -30.60 -12.16
CA TYR A 200 17.24 -30.87 -12.14
C TYR A 200 16.42 -29.85 -12.94
N PRO A 201 16.56 -29.78 -14.28
CA PRO A 201 15.73 -28.92 -15.09
C PRO A 201 14.25 -29.27 -14.88
N ARG A 202 13.47 -28.34 -14.33
CA ARG A 202 12.05 -28.54 -13.95
C ARG A 202 11.83 -29.63 -12.89
N GLY A 203 12.79 -29.84 -11.99
CA GLY A 203 12.67 -30.77 -10.86
C GLY A 203 12.88 -32.25 -11.22
N VAL A 204 13.29 -32.56 -12.46
CA VAL A 204 13.64 -33.91 -12.89
C VAL A 204 15.12 -34.00 -13.24
N PRO A 205 15.83 -35.10 -12.95
CA PRO A 205 17.24 -35.25 -13.30
C PRO A 205 17.53 -34.97 -14.78
N ARG A 206 18.54 -34.16 -15.05
CA ARG A 206 18.98 -33.81 -16.41
C ARG A 206 19.39 -35.07 -17.15
N THR A 207 19.00 -35.20 -18.40
CA THR A 207 19.43 -36.32 -19.25
C THR A 207 20.96 -36.34 -19.35
N ALA A 208 21.57 -37.46 -18.95
CA ALA A 208 22.99 -37.68 -19.08
C ALA A 208 23.37 -37.94 -20.55
N THR A 209 24.50 -37.38 -20.99
CA THR A 209 25.11 -37.64 -22.32
C THR A 209 26.39 -38.47 -22.18
N GLY A 210 26.68 -38.95 -20.97
CA GLY A 210 27.80 -39.80 -20.67
C GLY A 210 27.47 -40.72 -19.50
N ARG A 211 28.37 -41.67 -19.23
CA ARG A 211 28.24 -42.62 -18.14
C ARG A 211 29.44 -42.51 -17.20
N ALA A 212 29.16 -42.39 -15.91
CA ALA A 212 30.16 -42.57 -14.86
C ALA A 212 30.15 -44.03 -14.39
N VAL A 213 31.32 -44.65 -14.29
CA VAL A 213 31.48 -46.02 -13.80
C VAL A 213 32.48 -46.01 -12.66
N TRP A 214 31.99 -46.35 -11.47
CA TRP A 214 32.81 -46.52 -10.29
C TRP A 214 33.45 -47.91 -10.24
N SER A 215 34.68 -47.97 -9.74
CA SER A 215 35.38 -49.17 -9.29
C SER A 215 36.20 -48.83 -8.05
N ALA A 216 36.75 -49.84 -7.36
CA ALA A 216 37.49 -49.60 -6.12
C ALA A 216 38.76 -48.76 -6.28
N GLN A 217 39.31 -48.66 -7.49
CA GLN A 217 40.57 -47.95 -7.78
C GLN A 217 40.39 -46.74 -8.71
N GLU A 218 39.35 -46.72 -9.54
CA GLU A 218 39.13 -45.71 -10.58
C GLU A 218 37.64 -45.41 -10.76
N THR A 219 37.28 -44.14 -10.92
CA THR A 219 36.02 -43.73 -11.54
C THR A 219 36.28 -43.21 -12.96
N VAL A 220 35.58 -43.80 -13.93
CA VAL A 220 35.71 -43.47 -15.36
C VAL A 220 34.45 -42.74 -15.82
N PHE A 221 34.64 -41.53 -16.35
CA PHE A 221 33.61 -40.74 -17.01
C PHE A 221 33.74 -40.89 -18.52
N THR A 222 32.84 -41.65 -19.14
CA THR A 222 32.83 -41.89 -20.59
C THR A 222 31.73 -41.07 -21.25
N GLY A 223 32.11 -40.06 -22.03
CA GLY A 223 31.16 -39.27 -22.83
C GLY A 223 30.65 -40.02 -24.06
N ASP A 224 29.61 -39.50 -24.69
CA ASP A 224 29.04 -40.04 -25.94
C ASP A 224 29.91 -39.77 -27.19
N GLY A 225 31.02 -39.05 -27.06
CA GLY A 225 31.91 -38.69 -28.17
C GLY A 225 31.36 -37.67 -29.15
N THR A 226 30.16 -37.09 -28.92
CA THR A 226 29.50 -36.20 -29.89
C THR A 226 28.90 -34.93 -29.27
N SER A 227 28.36 -35.00 -28.05
CA SER A 227 27.73 -33.84 -27.39
C SER A 227 28.78 -32.83 -26.92
N MET A 228 28.55 -31.54 -27.20
CA MET A 228 29.41 -30.46 -26.71
C MET A 228 29.16 -30.09 -25.25
N LEU A 229 28.04 -30.53 -24.69
CA LEU A 229 27.80 -30.55 -23.25
C LEU A 229 27.76 -32.02 -22.83
N GLN A 230 28.75 -32.44 -22.06
CA GLN A 230 28.86 -33.77 -21.49
C GLN A 230 28.29 -33.77 -20.07
N VAL A 231 27.13 -34.38 -19.88
CA VAL A 231 26.44 -34.45 -18.58
C VAL A 231 26.61 -35.83 -17.97
N PHE A 232 27.11 -35.85 -16.73
CA PHE A 232 27.23 -37.04 -15.90
C PHE A 232 26.43 -36.84 -14.61
N ASN A 233 25.49 -37.73 -14.30
CA ASN A 233 24.81 -37.75 -13.01
C ASN A 233 25.41 -38.87 -12.15
N VAL A 234 25.86 -38.53 -10.95
CA VAL A 234 26.62 -39.39 -10.04
C VAL A 234 25.96 -39.36 -8.67
N ASP A 235 25.49 -40.50 -8.19
CA ASP A 235 24.82 -40.66 -6.89
C ASP A 235 25.68 -41.41 -5.86
N PHE A 236 26.98 -41.55 -6.13
CA PHE A 236 27.95 -42.24 -5.28
C PHE A 236 29.16 -41.35 -4.96
N ASP A 237 29.90 -41.71 -3.91
CA ASP A 237 31.14 -41.03 -3.57
C ASP A 237 32.22 -41.28 -4.62
N LEU A 238 32.94 -40.22 -4.98
CA LEU A 238 34.12 -40.31 -5.83
C LEU A 238 35.35 -40.62 -4.96
N SER A 239 35.27 -41.73 -4.23
CA SER A 239 36.34 -42.29 -3.40
C SER A 239 36.47 -43.81 -3.62
N GLY A 240 37.61 -44.37 -3.24
CA GLY A 240 37.73 -45.82 -3.10
C GLY A 240 36.93 -46.33 -1.88
N PRO A 241 36.93 -47.65 -1.62
CA PRO A 241 36.21 -48.23 -0.49
C PRO A 241 36.59 -47.59 0.85
N GLY A 242 35.59 -47.20 1.64
CA GLY A 242 35.80 -46.54 2.93
C GLY A 242 36.44 -45.15 2.76
N THR A 243 37.65 -44.98 3.30
CA THR A 243 38.40 -43.71 3.22
C THR A 243 39.49 -43.72 2.13
N ALA A 244 39.54 -44.77 1.31
CA ALA A 244 40.54 -44.92 0.27
C ALA A 244 40.40 -43.85 -0.81
N GLN A 245 41.53 -43.47 -1.40
CA GLN A 245 41.56 -42.57 -2.53
C GLN A 245 41.47 -43.36 -3.84
N GLN A 246 40.96 -42.74 -4.90
CA GLN A 246 40.85 -43.35 -6.22
C GLN A 246 41.30 -42.41 -7.34
N SER A 247 41.58 -42.98 -8.51
CA SER A 247 41.86 -42.19 -9.71
C SER A 247 40.57 -41.76 -10.41
N ILE A 248 40.60 -40.60 -11.08
CA ILE A 248 39.55 -40.11 -11.95
C ILE A 248 40.07 -40.04 -13.37
N ARG A 249 39.29 -40.52 -14.34
CA ARG A 249 39.63 -40.46 -15.76
C ARG A 249 38.42 -40.09 -16.61
N PHE A 250 38.66 -39.25 -17.60
CA PHE A 250 37.67 -38.92 -18.64
C PHE A 250 38.04 -39.59 -19.96
N ALA A 251 37.05 -40.14 -20.66
CA ALA A 251 37.20 -40.77 -21.96
C ALA A 251 36.05 -40.36 -22.89
N GLY A 252 36.30 -40.32 -24.20
CA GLY A 252 35.25 -39.98 -25.17
C GLY A 252 34.69 -38.56 -25.03
N ILE A 253 35.47 -37.61 -24.52
CA ILE A 253 35.08 -36.20 -24.42
C ILE A 253 35.53 -35.47 -25.69
N PRO A 254 34.61 -34.87 -26.49
CA PRO A 254 35.00 -34.07 -27.64
C PRO A 254 35.87 -32.87 -27.26
N ALA A 255 36.81 -32.48 -28.13
CA ALA A 255 37.64 -31.30 -27.92
C ALA A 255 36.77 -30.04 -27.78
N GLY A 256 37.03 -29.23 -26.74
CA GLY A 256 36.25 -28.03 -26.45
C GLY A 256 34.86 -28.29 -25.85
N ALA A 257 34.49 -29.54 -25.52
CA ALA A 257 33.25 -29.80 -24.81
C ALA A 257 33.28 -29.24 -23.38
N THR A 258 32.12 -28.83 -22.88
CA THR A 258 31.88 -28.57 -21.45
C THR A 258 31.55 -29.88 -20.77
N VAL A 259 32.12 -30.16 -19.60
CA VAL A 259 31.75 -31.30 -18.77
C VAL A 259 31.05 -30.80 -17.51
N LEU A 260 29.81 -31.25 -17.31
CA LEU A 260 29.01 -31.02 -16.12
C LEU A 260 28.85 -32.35 -15.38
N VAL A 261 29.44 -32.46 -14.19
CA VAL A 261 29.26 -33.61 -13.31
C VAL A 261 28.32 -33.22 -12.18
N ASN A 262 27.07 -33.67 -12.23
CA ASN A 262 26.09 -33.52 -11.16
C ASN A 262 26.28 -34.64 -10.13
N VAL A 263 26.86 -34.32 -8.97
CA VAL A 263 27.06 -35.24 -7.86
C VAL A 263 25.90 -35.07 -6.87
N THR A 264 24.87 -35.90 -6.99
CA THR A 264 23.58 -35.76 -6.30
C THR A 264 23.56 -36.49 -4.97
N GLY A 265 22.79 -36.01 -3.99
CA GLY A 265 22.62 -36.59 -2.65
C GLY A 265 23.19 -35.75 -1.50
N GLU A 266 22.71 -36.03 -0.27
CA GLU A 266 22.88 -35.13 0.90
C GLU A 266 24.32 -35.00 1.43
N ALA A 267 25.16 -36.02 1.24
CA ALA A 267 26.56 -36.01 1.66
C ALA A 267 27.44 -36.68 0.62
N ARG A 268 28.54 -36.01 0.20
CA ARG A 268 29.41 -36.50 -0.86
C ARG A 268 30.89 -36.28 -0.57
N ALA A 269 31.70 -37.28 -0.90
CA ALA A 269 33.14 -37.22 -0.80
C ALA A 269 33.82 -37.43 -2.16
N LEU A 270 34.79 -36.56 -2.47
CA LEU A 270 35.81 -36.78 -3.51
C LEU A 270 37.14 -37.04 -2.79
N ARG A 271 37.72 -38.22 -2.99
CA ARG A 271 39.04 -38.58 -2.45
C ARG A 271 39.94 -39.03 -3.59
N VAL A 272 40.76 -38.11 -4.12
CA VAL A 272 41.48 -38.33 -5.38
C VAL A 272 42.98 -38.50 -5.19
N ASN A 273 43.57 -39.55 -5.77
CA ASN A 273 45.03 -39.74 -5.82
C ASN A 273 45.62 -39.49 -7.21
N ASN A 274 44.79 -39.36 -8.24
CA ASN A 274 45.17 -39.02 -9.60
C ASN A 274 43.94 -38.50 -10.37
N VAL A 275 44.09 -37.43 -11.17
CA VAL A 275 43.01 -36.89 -12.02
C VAL A 275 43.55 -36.72 -13.44
N MET A 276 43.10 -37.58 -14.35
CA MET A 276 43.54 -37.62 -15.74
C MET A 276 42.56 -36.84 -16.62
N LEU A 277 42.89 -35.58 -16.91
CA LEU A 277 42.10 -34.70 -17.77
C LEU A 277 42.65 -34.70 -19.21
N PRO A 278 41.77 -34.82 -20.23
CA PRO A 278 42.10 -34.43 -21.60
C PRO A 278 42.58 -32.96 -21.69
N PRO A 279 43.43 -32.62 -22.67
CA PRO A 279 43.90 -31.24 -22.86
C PRO A 279 42.74 -30.23 -22.97
N GLY A 280 42.84 -29.13 -22.24
CA GLY A 280 41.85 -28.05 -22.23
C GLY A 280 40.55 -28.35 -21.48
N LEU A 281 40.43 -29.52 -20.81
CA LEU A 281 39.22 -29.84 -20.06
C LEU A 281 39.14 -29.13 -18.69
N ARG A 282 40.28 -28.77 -18.07
CA ARG A 282 40.34 -28.14 -16.74
C ARG A 282 39.43 -26.92 -16.66
N GLU A 283 39.54 -26.00 -17.61
CA GLU A 283 38.78 -24.75 -17.67
C GLU A 283 37.31 -24.96 -18.09
N ARG A 284 36.89 -26.19 -18.40
CA ARG A 284 35.54 -26.50 -18.93
C ARG A 284 34.82 -27.60 -18.15
N LEU A 285 35.38 -28.02 -17.01
CA LEU A 285 34.84 -29.03 -16.11
C LEU A 285 34.19 -28.35 -14.90
N LEU A 286 32.93 -28.66 -14.62
CA LEU A 286 32.20 -28.25 -13.43
C LEU A 286 31.76 -29.46 -12.61
N TRP A 287 32.22 -29.52 -11.36
CA TRP A 287 31.72 -30.42 -10.32
C TRP A 287 30.57 -29.73 -9.59
N ASN A 288 29.33 -30.13 -9.90
CA ASN A 288 28.12 -29.54 -9.36
C ASN A 288 27.51 -30.43 -8.27
N PHE A 289 27.37 -29.91 -7.05
CA PHE A 289 26.76 -30.56 -5.90
C PHE A 289 25.42 -29.89 -5.57
N PRO A 290 24.31 -30.31 -6.20
CA PRO A 290 23.01 -29.64 -6.06
C PRO A 290 22.31 -29.90 -4.73
N ASP A 291 22.54 -31.04 -4.09
CA ASP A 291 21.80 -31.49 -2.90
C ASP A 291 22.64 -31.57 -1.64
N ALA A 292 23.97 -31.50 -1.78
CA ALA A 292 24.87 -31.88 -0.71
C ALA A 292 24.91 -30.82 0.39
N GLN A 293 24.53 -31.23 1.61
CA GLN A 293 24.72 -30.47 2.84
C GLN A 293 26.13 -30.69 3.40
N ALA A 294 26.79 -31.80 3.07
CA ALA A 294 28.18 -32.06 3.45
C ALA A 294 29.01 -32.46 2.22
N VAL A 295 30.07 -31.71 1.93
CA VAL A 295 30.99 -32.02 0.82
C VAL A 295 32.41 -32.15 1.34
N GLY A 296 33.02 -33.32 1.17
CA GLY A 296 34.42 -33.57 1.51
C GLY A 296 35.30 -33.65 0.27
N LEU A 297 36.21 -32.69 0.07
CA LEU A 297 37.22 -32.75 -0.99
C LEU A 297 38.58 -33.07 -0.37
N ALA A 298 39.16 -34.21 -0.71
CA ALA A 298 40.42 -34.67 -0.13
C ALA A 298 41.24 -35.49 -1.15
N GLY A 299 42.46 -35.84 -0.75
CA GLY A 299 43.32 -36.73 -1.51
C GLY A 299 44.69 -36.14 -1.81
N SER A 300 45.57 -36.94 -2.40
CA SER A 300 46.96 -36.62 -2.67
C SER A 300 47.23 -36.09 -4.08
N ALA A 301 46.20 -35.90 -4.90
CA ALA A 301 46.31 -35.25 -6.20
C ALA A 301 45.53 -33.92 -6.23
N GLN A 302 45.95 -33.01 -7.10
CA GLN A 302 45.19 -31.78 -7.35
C GLN A 302 43.88 -32.11 -8.09
N LEU A 303 42.79 -31.46 -7.69
CA LEU A 303 41.48 -31.56 -8.32
C LEU A 303 41.39 -30.54 -9.45
N GLY A 304 41.35 -31.01 -10.69
CA GLY A 304 41.08 -30.12 -11.83
C GLY A 304 39.59 -29.88 -12.04
N GLY A 305 39.25 -28.67 -12.50
CA GLY A 305 37.87 -28.25 -12.75
C GLY A 305 37.33 -27.34 -11.64
N SER A 306 36.28 -26.61 -12.00
CA SER A 306 35.58 -25.72 -11.07
C SER A 306 34.56 -26.49 -10.23
N VAL A 307 34.25 -25.96 -9.04
CA VAL A 307 33.33 -26.57 -8.07
C VAL A 307 32.17 -25.61 -7.81
N LEU A 308 30.95 -26.14 -7.80
CA LEU A 308 29.73 -25.45 -7.40
C LEU A 308 28.95 -26.28 -6.38
N ILE A 309 28.70 -25.73 -5.19
CA ILE A 309 27.88 -26.35 -4.14
C ILE A 309 26.64 -25.47 -3.91
N GLY A 310 25.47 -26.03 -4.19
CA GLY A 310 24.23 -25.25 -4.31
C GLY A 310 23.48 -25.01 -3.01
N GLN A 311 23.64 -25.87 -2.00
CA GLN A 311 22.88 -25.78 -0.75
C GLN A 311 23.48 -24.70 0.18
N ASP A 312 22.63 -23.82 0.68
CA ASP A 312 23.02 -22.69 1.53
C ASP A 312 23.37 -23.12 2.97
N ALA A 313 22.81 -24.24 3.43
CA ALA A 313 23.15 -24.92 4.67
C ALA A 313 24.39 -25.82 4.55
N SER A 314 25.02 -25.89 3.36
CA SER A 314 26.14 -26.80 3.15
C SER A 314 27.37 -26.43 3.97
N VAL A 315 28.16 -27.46 4.31
CA VAL A 315 29.51 -27.32 4.84
C VAL A 315 30.46 -28.12 3.95
N ALA A 316 31.35 -27.41 3.27
CA ALA A 316 32.42 -28.01 2.47
C ALA A 316 33.70 -28.12 3.31
N THR A 317 34.25 -29.33 3.46
CA THR A 317 35.59 -29.53 4.02
C THR A 317 36.58 -29.79 2.89
N VAL A 318 37.45 -28.82 2.63
CA VAL A 318 38.43 -28.87 1.53
C VAL A 318 39.81 -29.12 2.11
N SER A 319 40.40 -30.26 1.77
CA SER A 319 41.71 -30.73 2.23
C SER A 319 42.54 -31.38 1.11
N VAL A 320 42.01 -31.36 -0.12
CA VAL A 320 42.76 -31.78 -1.30
C VAL A 320 43.96 -30.85 -1.48
N ILE A 321 45.08 -31.39 -1.94
CA ILE A 321 46.35 -30.63 -2.04
C ILE A 321 46.31 -29.45 -3.03
N GLY A 322 45.26 -29.34 -3.85
CA GLY A 322 45.06 -28.21 -4.74
C GLY A 322 43.73 -28.31 -5.48
N VAL A 323 43.03 -27.19 -5.63
CA VAL A 323 41.87 -27.05 -6.53
C VAL A 323 42.31 -26.17 -7.72
N ASN A 324 42.33 -26.76 -8.91
CA ASN A 324 42.73 -26.11 -10.16
C ASN A 324 41.48 -25.67 -10.95
N GLY A 325 40.76 -24.70 -10.40
CA GLY A 325 39.47 -24.21 -10.91
C GLY A 325 38.86 -23.16 -10.00
N ARG A 326 37.72 -22.60 -10.41
CA ARG A 326 36.89 -21.76 -9.54
C ARG A 326 36.26 -22.59 -8.42
N PHE A 327 36.01 -21.99 -7.27
CA PHE A 327 35.29 -22.64 -6.19
C PHE A 327 34.14 -21.75 -5.69
N PHE A 328 32.92 -22.23 -5.85
CA PHE A 328 31.72 -21.50 -5.48
C PHE A 328 30.85 -22.36 -4.56
N THR A 329 30.45 -21.81 -3.41
CA THR A 329 29.46 -22.45 -2.54
C THR A 329 28.45 -21.43 -2.03
N ALA A 330 27.18 -21.84 -1.97
CA ALA A 330 26.14 -21.07 -1.30
C ALA A 330 26.21 -21.18 0.24
N GLY A 331 26.96 -22.16 0.76
CA GLY A 331 27.13 -22.40 2.20
C GLY A 331 28.52 -22.06 2.72
N ASN A 332 28.98 -22.82 3.71
CA ASN A 332 30.22 -22.61 4.46
C ASN A 332 31.38 -23.43 3.88
N VAL A 333 32.61 -22.97 4.10
CA VAL A 333 33.84 -23.70 3.75
C VAL A 333 34.75 -23.82 4.96
N THR A 334 35.24 -25.02 5.24
CA THR A 334 36.43 -25.26 6.05
C THR A 334 37.57 -25.66 5.13
N HIS A 335 38.52 -24.75 4.92
CA HIS A 335 39.77 -25.03 4.22
C HIS A 335 40.82 -25.53 5.22
N THR A 336 41.28 -26.75 5.04
CA THR A 336 42.12 -27.47 6.00
C THR A 336 43.14 -28.35 5.28
N SER A 337 43.94 -29.12 6.02
CA SER A 337 44.88 -30.11 5.46
C SER A 337 44.61 -31.53 5.97
N PRO A 338 45.06 -32.57 5.25
CA PRO A 338 44.87 -33.96 5.65
C PRO A 338 45.57 -34.32 6.97
N THR A 339 46.73 -33.70 7.24
CA THR A 339 47.55 -33.95 8.43
C THR A 339 47.88 -32.65 9.16
N GLU A 340 48.16 -32.77 10.46
CA GLU A 340 48.67 -31.68 11.29
C GLU A 340 50.14 -31.34 10.95
N THR A 341 50.93 -32.25 10.36
CA THR A 341 52.36 -32.00 10.11
C THR A 341 52.61 -31.44 8.71
N THR A 342 53.17 -30.24 8.66
CA THR A 342 53.45 -29.39 7.49
C THR A 342 54.25 -30.00 6.35
N GLY A 343 53.88 -29.60 5.13
CA GLY A 343 54.74 -29.67 3.95
C GLY A 343 53.99 -29.58 2.62
N LEU A 344 52.73 -29.99 2.60
CA LEU A 344 51.84 -29.92 1.43
C LEU A 344 50.60 -29.14 1.85
N GLY A 345 50.65 -27.82 1.66
CA GLY A 345 49.49 -26.97 1.92
C GLY A 345 48.34 -27.35 1.01
N ALA A 346 47.11 -27.35 1.54
CA ALA A 346 45.93 -27.34 0.66
C ALA A 346 45.76 -25.93 0.09
N GLU A 347 45.46 -25.85 -1.20
CA GLU A 347 45.54 -24.61 -1.99
C GLU A 347 44.32 -24.48 -2.90
N PHE A 348 43.80 -23.26 -3.04
CA PHE A 348 42.94 -22.91 -4.17
C PHE A 348 43.78 -22.16 -5.20
N HIS A 349 43.93 -22.73 -6.39
CA HIS A 349 44.55 -22.03 -7.52
C HIS A 349 43.48 -21.30 -8.33
N ALA A 350 43.88 -20.25 -9.04
CA ALA A 350 42.97 -19.49 -9.88
C ALA A 350 42.96 -20.05 -11.31
N TYR A 351 41.86 -20.69 -11.72
CA TYR A 351 41.66 -21.05 -13.12
C TYR A 351 40.22 -20.70 -13.51
N PRO A 352 40.00 -20.11 -14.69
CA PRO A 352 38.66 -19.71 -15.11
C PRO A 352 37.81 -20.93 -15.41
N PHE A 353 36.51 -20.70 -15.41
CA PHE A 353 35.54 -21.58 -16.01
C PHE A 353 35.02 -20.94 -17.31
N ASP A 354 35.48 -21.47 -18.45
CA ASP A 354 35.10 -21.04 -19.80
C ASP A 354 34.11 -22.03 -20.45
N GLY A 355 33.55 -22.95 -19.65
CA GLY A 355 32.56 -23.91 -20.10
C GLY A 355 31.22 -23.26 -20.45
N ASP A 356 30.61 -23.74 -21.53
CA ASP A 356 29.26 -23.40 -21.93
C ASP A 356 28.24 -24.25 -21.17
N LEU A 357 27.59 -23.69 -20.16
CA LEU A 357 26.56 -24.38 -19.37
C LEU A 357 25.17 -24.23 -19.99
N PRO A 358 24.22 -25.11 -19.65
CA PRO A 358 22.81 -24.89 -19.97
C PRO A 358 22.34 -23.52 -19.46
N GLU A 359 21.44 -22.88 -20.19
CA GLU A 359 20.74 -21.71 -19.69
C GLU A 359 19.93 -22.12 -18.44
N CYS A 360 20.42 -21.66 -17.29
CA CYS A 360 19.82 -21.83 -15.97
C CYS A 360 19.56 -20.49 -15.31
N ALA A 361 19.57 -19.42 -16.10
CA ALA A 361 19.05 -18.14 -15.66
C ALA A 361 17.69 -18.39 -15.00
N PRO A 362 17.35 -17.66 -13.92
CA PRO A 362 15.94 -17.54 -13.58
C PRO A 362 15.29 -17.17 -14.90
N ASN A 363 14.26 -17.94 -15.28
CA ASN A 363 13.38 -17.61 -16.38
C ASN A 363 13.30 -16.07 -16.44
N PRO A 364 13.46 -15.39 -17.60
CA PRO A 364 13.17 -13.95 -17.65
C PRO A 364 11.88 -13.78 -16.87
N ALA A 365 11.91 -12.96 -15.80
CA ALA A 365 10.87 -12.95 -14.78
C ALA A 365 9.56 -13.03 -15.55
N VAL A 366 8.74 -14.07 -15.29
CA VAL A 366 7.57 -14.30 -16.15
C VAL A 366 6.73 -13.05 -16.00
N THR A 367 6.80 -12.19 -17.00
CA THR A 367 6.12 -10.92 -17.00
C THR A 367 4.81 -11.10 -17.72
N GLY A 368 3.85 -10.30 -17.32
CA GLY A 368 2.58 -10.24 -17.99
C GLY A 368 1.99 -8.85 -17.82
N ARG A 369 1.04 -8.54 -18.69
CA ARG A 369 0.39 -7.23 -18.65
C ARG A 369 -0.56 -7.18 -17.45
N VAL A 370 -0.42 -6.16 -16.63
CA VAL A 370 -1.37 -5.80 -15.57
C VAL A 370 -2.06 -4.51 -16.03
N SER A 371 -3.36 -4.60 -16.29
CA SER A 371 -4.12 -3.52 -16.93
C SER A 371 -5.35 -3.10 -16.13
N VAL A 372 -5.71 -1.83 -16.22
CA VAL A 372 -7.03 -1.32 -15.83
C VAL A 372 -7.69 -0.67 -17.02
N LEU A 373 -8.95 -1.03 -17.28
CA LEU A 373 -9.81 -0.38 -18.26
C LEU A 373 -10.81 0.51 -17.51
N LYS A 374 -10.76 1.81 -17.78
CA LYS A 374 -11.68 2.78 -17.21
C LYS A 374 -12.88 2.98 -18.13
N THR A 375 -14.09 2.79 -17.60
CA THR A 375 -15.34 3.00 -18.34
C THR A 375 -16.36 3.84 -17.58
N ASP A 376 -17.42 4.26 -18.29
CA ASP A 376 -18.68 4.71 -17.71
C ASP A 376 -19.65 3.53 -17.47
N ASP A 377 -20.87 3.88 -17.02
CA ASP A 377 -21.96 2.95 -16.73
C ASP A 377 -22.42 2.16 -17.96
N GLU A 378 -22.25 2.73 -19.16
CA GLU A 378 -22.57 2.10 -20.45
C GLU A 378 -21.38 1.30 -21.03
N GLY A 379 -20.25 1.23 -20.33
CA GLY A 379 -19.06 0.49 -20.75
C GLY A 379 -18.20 1.22 -21.78
N ARG A 380 -18.43 2.51 -22.04
CA ARG A 380 -17.61 3.33 -22.95
C ARG A 380 -16.31 3.72 -22.25
N PRO A 381 -15.16 3.69 -22.95
CA PRO A 381 -13.86 4.02 -22.35
C PRO A 381 -13.77 5.49 -21.96
N LEU A 382 -13.13 5.78 -20.82
CA LEU A 382 -12.97 7.14 -20.30
C LEU A 382 -11.50 7.58 -20.21
N PRO A 383 -11.08 8.63 -20.94
CA PRO A 383 -9.79 9.27 -20.74
C PRO A 383 -9.78 10.18 -19.50
N GLY A 384 -8.59 10.39 -18.92
CA GLY A 384 -8.34 11.41 -17.89
C GLY A 384 -8.51 10.95 -16.44
N ALA A 385 -8.85 9.68 -16.18
CA ALA A 385 -8.80 9.12 -14.82
C ALA A 385 -7.35 8.95 -14.38
N ARG A 386 -7.03 9.20 -13.10
CA ARG A 386 -5.68 8.99 -12.54
C ARG A 386 -5.64 7.76 -11.66
N PHE A 387 -4.63 6.92 -11.90
CA PHE A 387 -4.41 5.68 -11.18
C PHE A 387 -2.99 5.57 -10.65
N GLU A 388 -2.86 4.86 -9.54
CA GLU A 388 -1.59 4.34 -9.02
C GLU A 388 -1.61 2.80 -9.14
N LEU A 389 -0.53 2.21 -9.62
CA LEU A 389 -0.29 0.78 -9.58
C LEU A 389 0.57 0.44 -8.36
N TRP A 390 0.10 -0.50 -7.55
CA TRP A 390 0.78 -0.99 -6.36
C TRP A 390 0.98 -2.51 -6.45
N ARG A 391 2.08 -3.01 -5.89
CA ARG A 391 2.38 -4.44 -5.74
C ARG A 391 2.21 -4.84 -4.29
N GLU A 392 1.48 -5.94 -4.09
CA GLU A 392 1.39 -6.63 -2.79
C GLU A 392 2.78 -7.12 -2.37
N SER A 393 3.32 -6.58 -1.28
CA SER A 393 4.70 -6.84 -0.87
C SER A 393 4.90 -7.07 0.63
N ASN A 394 3.86 -6.88 1.43
CA ASN A 394 3.94 -7.02 2.88
C ASN A 394 3.21 -8.28 3.41
N GLY A 395 2.43 -8.97 2.56
CA GLY A 395 1.74 -10.21 2.89
C GLY A 395 0.42 -10.02 3.66
N VAL A 396 -0.11 -8.80 3.70
CA VAL A 396 -1.36 -8.45 4.38
C VAL A 396 -2.45 -8.22 3.32
N ALA A 397 -3.65 -8.77 3.54
CA ALA A 397 -4.71 -8.68 2.54
C ALA A 397 -5.23 -7.24 2.36
N GLY A 398 -5.33 -6.80 1.10
CA GLY A 398 -5.79 -5.47 0.71
C GLY A 398 -4.63 -4.50 0.53
N LEU A 399 -4.89 -3.33 -0.07
CA LEU A 399 -3.83 -2.34 -0.32
C LEU A 399 -3.48 -1.55 0.96
N GLN A 400 -2.20 -1.51 1.37
CA GLN A 400 -1.68 -0.59 2.39
C GLN A 400 -0.73 0.45 1.79
N THR A 401 -1.20 1.69 1.66
CA THR A 401 -0.41 2.79 1.07
C THR A 401 0.51 3.52 2.06
N ALA A 402 0.42 3.23 3.36
CA ALA A 402 1.20 3.85 4.43
C ALA A 402 1.35 2.90 5.63
N GLY A 403 2.28 3.20 6.54
CA GLY A 403 2.56 2.43 7.75
C GLY A 403 4.01 1.99 7.87
N ALA A 404 4.31 1.10 8.83
CA ALA A 404 5.66 0.59 9.06
C ALA A 404 6.13 -0.43 7.99
N ASN A 405 5.19 -1.05 7.28
CA ASN A 405 5.45 -2.01 6.20
C ASN A 405 4.41 -1.87 5.07
N PRO A 406 4.40 -0.76 4.31
CA PRO A 406 3.43 -0.53 3.25
C PRO A 406 3.71 -1.39 2.02
N ASP A 407 2.72 -1.50 1.13
CA ASP A 407 2.90 -2.06 -0.19
C ASP A 407 3.80 -1.21 -1.08
N THR A 408 4.34 -1.82 -2.14
CA THR A 408 5.29 -1.14 -3.02
C THR A 408 4.56 -0.42 -4.15
N ARG A 409 4.68 0.91 -4.21
CA ARG A 409 4.17 1.72 -5.33
C ARG A 409 5.01 1.48 -6.58
N VAL A 410 4.38 1.05 -7.66
CA VAL A 410 5.05 0.68 -8.91
C VAL A 410 5.08 1.86 -9.88
N SER A 411 3.92 2.46 -10.18
CA SER A 411 3.83 3.56 -11.14
C SER A 411 2.52 4.32 -11.08
N ASP A 412 2.49 5.47 -11.78
CA ASP A 412 1.28 6.27 -11.98
C ASP A 412 0.82 6.22 -13.43
N CYS A 413 -0.49 6.35 -13.65
CA CYS A 413 -1.07 6.42 -14.97
C CYS A 413 -2.23 7.42 -15.03
N THR A 414 -2.37 8.12 -16.16
CA THR A 414 -3.60 8.82 -16.53
C THR A 414 -4.19 8.13 -17.75
N THR A 415 -5.46 7.75 -17.70
CA THR A 415 -6.05 6.94 -18.77
C THR A 415 -6.06 7.71 -20.11
N PRO A 416 -5.56 7.11 -21.20
CA PRO A 416 -5.60 7.72 -22.52
C PRO A 416 -6.99 7.54 -23.16
N ALA A 417 -7.14 7.93 -24.44
CA ALA A 417 -8.42 7.92 -25.16
C ALA A 417 -9.14 6.55 -25.21
N ASP A 418 -8.38 5.44 -25.14
CA ASP A 418 -8.91 4.08 -25.09
C ASP A 418 -9.29 3.61 -23.68
N GLY A 419 -9.15 4.50 -22.68
CA GLY A 419 -9.46 4.24 -21.27
C GLY A 419 -8.52 3.25 -20.59
N THR A 420 -7.45 2.77 -21.23
CA THR A 420 -6.66 1.64 -20.72
C THR A 420 -5.26 2.06 -20.26
N CYS A 421 -4.97 1.78 -19.00
CA CYS A 421 -3.61 1.81 -18.45
C CYS A 421 -3.07 0.38 -18.42
N THR A 422 -1.83 0.17 -18.89
CA THR A 422 -1.18 -1.14 -18.89
C THR A 422 0.29 -1.01 -18.49
N ARG A 423 0.76 -1.97 -17.69
CA ARG A 423 2.17 -2.17 -17.38
C ARG A 423 2.54 -3.64 -17.56
N GLU A 424 3.79 -3.89 -17.89
CA GLU A 424 4.35 -5.23 -17.92
C GLU A 424 5.11 -5.45 -16.62
N GLU A 425 4.68 -6.44 -15.85
CA GLU A 425 5.14 -6.65 -14.47
C GLU A 425 5.38 -8.14 -14.21
N GLU A 426 6.18 -8.47 -13.20
CA GLU A 426 6.44 -9.87 -12.82
C GLU A 426 5.21 -10.51 -12.13
N LEU A 427 5.21 -11.83 -11.98
CA LEU A 427 4.15 -12.54 -11.23
C LEU A 427 3.96 -11.93 -9.82
N GLY A 428 2.70 -11.88 -9.35
CA GLY A 428 2.37 -11.32 -8.04
C GLY A 428 0.94 -10.79 -7.92
N GLY A 429 0.59 -10.34 -6.71
CA GLY A 429 -0.63 -9.58 -6.43
C GLY A 429 -0.41 -8.09 -6.70
N TYR A 430 -1.40 -7.44 -7.29
CA TYR A 430 -1.38 -6.03 -7.66
C TYR A 430 -2.68 -5.34 -7.30
N TYR A 431 -2.61 -4.03 -7.13
CA TYR A 431 -3.76 -3.15 -6.95
C TYR A 431 -3.63 -1.96 -7.89
N TRP A 432 -4.68 -1.71 -8.68
CA TRP A 432 -4.89 -0.40 -9.28
C TRP A 432 -5.73 0.44 -8.33
N ARG A 433 -5.25 1.61 -7.93
CA ARG A 433 -5.99 2.56 -7.09
C ARG A 433 -6.33 3.80 -7.88
N GLU A 434 -7.62 4.08 -8.07
CA GLU A 434 -8.07 5.34 -8.67
C GLU A 434 -7.90 6.48 -7.67
N THR A 435 -7.12 7.50 -8.04
CA THR A 435 -6.86 8.67 -7.18
C THR A 435 -7.63 9.90 -7.64
N ALA A 436 -8.10 9.93 -8.90
CA ALA A 436 -8.99 10.96 -9.40
C ALA A 436 -9.85 10.42 -10.56
N ALA A 437 -11.16 10.67 -10.50
CA ALA A 437 -12.09 10.38 -11.58
C ALA A 437 -11.88 11.34 -12.78
N PRO A 438 -12.29 10.94 -14.00
CA PRO A 438 -12.40 11.85 -15.14
C PRO A 438 -13.34 13.02 -14.84
N ALA A 439 -13.18 14.13 -15.57
CA ALA A 439 -14.08 15.27 -15.44
C ALA A 439 -15.54 14.88 -15.74
N GLY A 440 -16.47 15.24 -14.83
CA GLY A 440 -17.89 14.89 -14.94
C GLY A 440 -18.24 13.47 -14.49
N TYR A 441 -17.36 12.82 -13.73
CA TYR A 441 -17.56 11.48 -13.16
C TYR A 441 -17.20 11.47 -11.68
N GLU A 442 -17.89 10.62 -10.91
CA GLU A 442 -17.67 10.45 -9.47
C GLU A 442 -16.51 9.48 -9.23
N LEU A 443 -15.68 9.75 -8.22
CA LEU A 443 -14.69 8.77 -7.75
C LEU A 443 -15.43 7.67 -6.96
N PRO A 444 -15.22 6.38 -7.26
CA PRO A 444 -15.87 5.29 -6.54
C PRO A 444 -15.55 5.31 -5.03
N ALA A 445 -16.51 4.86 -4.22
CA ALA A 445 -16.33 4.75 -2.76
C ALA A 445 -15.24 3.74 -2.38
N ASP A 446 -15.09 2.67 -3.16
CA ASP A 446 -13.94 1.75 -3.10
C ASP A 446 -13.13 1.88 -4.41
N PRO A 447 -12.08 2.72 -4.41
CA PRO A 447 -11.30 2.98 -5.62
C PRO A 447 -10.15 1.98 -5.82
N VAL A 448 -10.16 0.81 -5.14
CA VAL A 448 -9.07 -0.17 -5.20
C VAL A 448 -9.51 -1.43 -5.96
N PHE A 449 -8.74 -1.79 -6.99
CA PHE A 449 -9.05 -2.88 -7.90
C PHE A 449 -7.93 -3.93 -7.88
N PRO A 450 -8.11 -5.08 -7.20
CA PRO A 450 -7.08 -6.11 -7.07
C PRO A 450 -6.97 -6.99 -8.32
N LEU A 451 -5.74 -7.45 -8.60
CA LEU A 451 -5.37 -8.35 -9.69
C LEU A 451 -4.32 -9.35 -9.22
N VAL A 452 -4.34 -10.57 -9.75
CA VAL A 452 -3.29 -11.56 -9.47
C VAL A 452 -2.71 -12.06 -10.79
N LEU A 453 -1.46 -11.69 -11.05
CA LEU A 453 -0.71 -12.16 -12.21
C LEU A 453 0.01 -13.47 -11.85
N THR A 454 -0.39 -14.55 -12.51
CA THR A 454 0.14 -15.90 -12.31
C THR A 454 0.84 -16.37 -13.58
N ARG A 455 1.64 -17.43 -13.47
CA ARG A 455 2.31 -18.02 -14.63
C ARG A 455 1.33 -18.47 -15.73
N GLU A 456 0.12 -18.91 -15.35
CA GLU A 456 -0.91 -19.39 -16.26
C GLU A 456 -1.55 -18.26 -17.08
N ASN A 457 -1.64 -17.06 -16.53
CA ASN A 457 -2.30 -15.91 -17.18
C ASN A 457 -1.31 -14.86 -17.70
N ALA A 458 -0.01 -15.00 -17.43
CA ALA A 458 1.02 -14.03 -17.78
C ALA A 458 1.08 -13.70 -19.28
N GLU A 459 1.02 -14.71 -20.16
CA GLU A 459 1.04 -14.50 -21.62
C GLU A 459 -0.17 -13.67 -22.10
N ARG A 460 -1.35 -13.90 -21.51
CA ARG A 460 -2.57 -13.14 -21.84
C ARG A 460 -2.57 -11.76 -21.19
N GLY A 461 -1.98 -11.66 -20.01
CA GLY A 461 -2.14 -10.57 -19.07
C GLY A 461 -3.44 -10.67 -18.27
N VAL A 462 -3.55 -9.82 -17.25
CA VAL A 462 -4.71 -9.64 -16.39
C VAL A 462 -5.22 -8.22 -16.53
N ARG A 463 -6.55 -8.07 -16.51
CA ARG A 463 -7.21 -6.77 -16.65
C ARG A 463 -8.42 -6.70 -15.73
N VAL A 464 -8.58 -5.56 -15.05
CA VAL A 464 -9.78 -5.21 -14.29
C VAL A 464 -10.49 -4.03 -14.95
N THR A 465 -11.80 -3.92 -14.79
CA THR A 465 -12.59 -2.78 -15.26
C THR A 465 -12.94 -1.90 -14.06
N ALA A 466 -12.56 -0.62 -14.13
CA ALA A 466 -12.93 0.41 -13.17
C ALA A 466 -14.04 1.28 -13.78
N GLN A 467 -15.27 1.13 -13.29
CA GLN A 467 -16.44 1.86 -13.77
C GLN A 467 -16.67 3.10 -12.90
N ASN A 468 -16.91 4.27 -13.52
CA ASN A 468 -17.37 5.46 -12.80
C ASN A 468 -18.75 5.84 -13.30
N ARG A 469 -19.58 6.20 -12.34
CA ARG A 469 -20.85 6.84 -12.58
C ARG A 469 -20.62 8.27 -13.04
N ARG A 470 -21.32 8.68 -14.08
CA ARG A 470 -21.33 10.09 -14.50
C ARG A 470 -21.90 10.91 -13.34
N THR A 471 -21.24 11.99 -12.95
CA THR A 471 -21.86 12.94 -12.01
C THR A 471 -23.16 13.39 -12.66
N THR A 472 -24.30 13.03 -12.08
CA THR A 472 -25.55 13.68 -12.44
C THR A 472 -25.33 15.16 -12.18
N PRO A 473 -25.47 16.04 -13.19
CA PRO A 473 -25.56 17.46 -12.92
C PRO A 473 -26.62 17.65 -11.83
N PRO A 474 -26.46 18.60 -10.89
CA PRO A 474 -27.58 18.95 -10.02
C PRO A 474 -28.78 19.21 -10.93
N GLU A 475 -29.90 18.54 -10.66
CA GLU A 475 -31.14 18.75 -11.40
C GLU A 475 -31.38 20.26 -11.48
N PRO A 476 -31.66 20.81 -12.67
CA PRO A 476 -31.92 22.23 -12.80
C PRO A 476 -32.99 22.60 -11.77
N SER A 477 -32.67 23.58 -10.93
CA SER A 477 -33.56 24.05 -9.89
C SER A 477 -33.86 25.51 -10.10
N ALA A 478 -35.07 25.90 -9.71
CA ALA A 478 -35.51 27.28 -9.74
C ALA A 478 -35.91 27.73 -8.33
N ARG A 479 -35.65 29.01 -8.07
CA ARG A 479 -36.11 29.70 -6.87
C ARG A 479 -37.62 29.83 -6.90
N VAL A 480 -38.30 29.33 -5.87
CA VAL A 480 -39.75 29.53 -5.70
C VAL A 480 -40.01 30.37 -4.47
N VAL A 481 -40.68 31.51 -4.67
CA VAL A 481 -41.11 32.41 -3.59
C VAL A 481 -42.61 32.25 -3.38
N LEU A 482 -43.01 31.73 -2.22
CA LEU A 482 -44.38 31.83 -1.75
C LEU A 482 -44.62 33.27 -1.28
N ARG A 483 -45.68 33.91 -1.80
CA ARG A 483 -46.11 35.25 -1.40
C ARG A 483 -47.53 35.19 -0.86
N LYS A 484 -47.67 35.37 0.45
CA LYS A 484 -48.94 35.42 1.14
C LYS A 484 -49.43 36.87 1.23
N VAL A 485 -50.63 37.11 0.72
CA VAL A 485 -51.25 38.44 0.78
C VAL A 485 -52.70 38.38 1.26
N ASP A 486 -53.18 39.53 1.69
CA ASP A 486 -54.57 39.83 1.95
C ASP A 486 -55.36 39.82 0.64
N LEU A 487 -56.55 39.20 0.63
CA LEU A 487 -57.35 39.05 -0.59
C LEU A 487 -57.83 40.38 -1.15
N GLU A 488 -58.14 41.36 -0.30
CA GLU A 488 -58.77 42.62 -0.70
C GLU A 488 -57.73 43.74 -0.88
N SER A 489 -56.88 43.94 0.11
CA SER A 489 -55.87 45.01 0.10
C SER A 489 -54.59 44.64 -0.64
N GLY A 490 -54.30 43.34 -0.82
CA GLY A 490 -53.04 42.86 -1.39
C GLY A 490 -51.81 43.04 -0.48
N GLU A 491 -52.01 43.50 0.76
CA GLU A 491 -50.96 43.68 1.75
C GLU A 491 -50.33 42.35 2.16
N PRO A 492 -49.02 42.30 2.48
CA PRO A 492 -48.36 41.08 2.91
C PRO A 492 -48.91 40.52 4.23
N VAL A 493 -49.02 39.20 4.32
CA VAL A 493 -49.55 38.52 5.51
C VAL A 493 -48.46 37.63 6.16
N PRO A 494 -47.86 38.08 7.29
CA PRO A 494 -46.88 37.30 8.02
C PRO A 494 -47.51 36.16 8.85
N GLY A 495 -46.72 35.13 9.13
CA GLY A 495 -47.05 34.05 10.06
C GLY A 495 -47.88 32.90 9.49
N GLY A 496 -48.11 32.85 8.17
CA GLY A 496 -48.81 31.74 7.52
C GLY A 496 -47.92 30.52 7.43
N ARG A 497 -48.42 29.34 7.82
CA ARG A 497 -47.64 28.10 7.87
C ARG A 497 -48.09 27.14 6.77
N PHE A 498 -47.12 26.71 5.96
CA PHE A 498 -47.32 25.88 4.78
C PHE A 498 -46.50 24.59 4.82
N GLU A 499 -47.12 23.53 4.30
CA GLU A 499 -46.44 22.30 3.90
C GLU A 499 -46.21 22.33 2.40
N LEU A 500 -45.05 21.82 1.97
CA LEU A 500 -44.73 21.64 0.55
C LEU A 500 -44.81 20.17 0.19
N TRP A 501 -45.46 19.86 -0.92
CA TRP A 501 -45.62 18.51 -1.43
C TRP A 501 -45.24 18.48 -2.92
N ARG A 502 -44.72 17.35 -3.36
CA ARG A 502 -44.39 17.04 -4.74
C ARG A 502 -45.40 16.02 -5.27
N GLU A 503 -45.94 16.27 -6.45
CA GLU A 503 -46.73 15.30 -7.20
C GLU A 503 -45.88 14.07 -7.54
N THR A 504 -46.24 12.89 -7.05
CA THR A 504 -45.46 11.67 -7.29
C THR A 504 -46.25 10.46 -7.74
N ASN A 505 -47.58 10.51 -7.73
CA ASN A 505 -48.43 9.34 -8.05
C ASN A 505 -49.21 9.50 -9.37
N GLY A 506 -49.21 10.70 -9.97
CA GLY A 506 -49.88 11.01 -11.23
C GLY A 506 -51.40 11.15 -11.14
N VAL A 507 -51.94 11.27 -9.92
CA VAL A 507 -53.38 11.48 -9.67
C VAL A 507 -53.64 12.98 -9.51
N PRO A 508 -54.71 13.55 -10.11
CA PRO A 508 -55.01 14.96 -9.94
C PRO A 508 -55.24 15.37 -8.48
N ASP A 509 -54.82 16.59 -8.13
CA ASP A 509 -54.90 17.22 -6.80
C ASP A 509 -53.95 16.60 -5.76
N LEU A 510 -53.87 17.15 -4.55
CA LEU A 510 -52.95 16.67 -3.52
C LEU A 510 -53.52 15.45 -2.75
N GLN A 511 -52.77 14.34 -2.68
CA GLN A 511 -53.07 13.18 -1.82
C GLN A 511 -52.14 13.11 -0.62
N THR A 512 -52.61 13.58 0.54
CA THR A 512 -51.81 13.57 1.79
C THR A 512 -51.77 12.21 2.52
N GLY A 513 -52.43 11.17 2.00
CA GLY A 513 -52.51 9.84 2.59
C GLY A 513 -53.19 8.83 1.65
N GLY A 514 -53.10 7.53 1.95
CA GLY A 514 -53.63 6.45 1.10
C GLY A 514 -52.58 5.37 0.83
N GLN A 515 -52.85 4.50 -0.15
CA GLN A 515 -51.90 3.46 -0.59
C GLN A 515 -50.73 4.06 -1.39
N ASP A 516 -50.93 5.23 -2.02
CA ASP A 516 -49.94 5.89 -2.87
C ASP A 516 -50.07 7.43 -2.76
N PRO A 517 -49.65 8.04 -1.63
CA PRO A 517 -49.75 9.48 -1.42
C PRO A 517 -48.63 10.26 -2.14
N ASP A 518 -48.85 11.57 -2.30
CA ASP A 518 -47.81 12.49 -2.75
C ASP A 518 -46.66 12.62 -1.75
N THR A 519 -45.49 13.03 -2.24
CA THR A 519 -44.30 13.14 -1.41
C THR A 519 -44.24 14.48 -0.70
N ARG A 520 -44.34 14.47 0.63
CA ARG A 520 -44.12 15.66 1.46
C ARG A 520 -42.63 16.02 1.48
N LEU A 521 -42.30 17.25 1.07
CA LEU A 521 -40.94 17.77 1.15
C LEU A 521 -40.67 18.31 2.56
N GLY A 522 -39.47 18.05 3.09
CA GLY A 522 -39.08 18.45 4.44
C GLY A 522 -38.93 19.97 4.58
N GLY A 523 -39.43 20.53 5.68
CA GLY A 523 -39.36 21.95 6.01
C GLY A 523 -40.74 22.61 6.07
N ALA A 524 -41.04 23.30 7.17
CA ALA A 524 -42.24 24.11 7.29
C ALA A 524 -41.92 25.52 6.77
N CYS A 525 -42.71 26.01 5.81
CA CYS A 525 -42.58 27.36 5.29
C CYS A 525 -43.47 28.29 6.11
N VAL A 526 -42.87 29.25 6.82
CA VAL A 526 -43.59 30.27 7.61
C VAL A 526 -43.34 31.62 6.97
N THR A 527 -44.41 32.32 6.57
CA THR A 527 -44.25 33.63 5.92
C THR A 527 -43.67 34.67 6.88
N ASP A 528 -42.65 35.38 6.41
CA ASP A 528 -41.97 36.43 7.15
C ASP A 528 -42.78 37.74 7.20
N THR A 529 -42.20 38.81 7.75
CA THR A 529 -42.83 40.15 7.82
C THR A 529 -43.22 40.75 6.47
N GLN A 530 -42.64 40.26 5.37
CA GLN A 530 -42.97 40.64 3.99
C GLN A 530 -43.98 39.67 3.35
N GLY A 531 -44.60 38.80 4.16
CA GLY A 531 -45.53 37.78 3.69
C GLY A 531 -44.86 36.72 2.81
N SER A 532 -43.54 36.56 2.88
CA SER A 532 -42.79 35.72 1.95
C SER A 532 -42.04 34.58 2.61
N CYS A 533 -41.79 33.54 1.82
CA CYS A 533 -40.93 32.41 2.17
C CYS A 533 -40.37 31.83 0.86
N THR A 534 -39.13 31.36 0.87
CA THR A 534 -38.42 30.94 -0.35
C THR A 534 -37.82 29.55 -0.22
N VAL A 535 -37.94 28.77 -1.30
CA VAL A 535 -37.36 27.44 -1.46
C VAL A 535 -36.69 27.32 -2.84
N GLU A 536 -35.80 26.36 -3.01
CA GLU A 536 -35.21 25.98 -4.30
C GLU A 536 -35.72 24.58 -4.65
N LEU A 537 -36.31 24.39 -5.81
CA LEU A 537 -36.97 23.14 -6.22
C LEU A 537 -36.55 22.73 -7.63
N PRO A 538 -36.45 21.41 -7.92
CA PRO A 538 -36.25 20.91 -9.29
C PRO A 538 -37.35 21.37 -10.26
N VAL A 539 -36.95 21.79 -11.46
CA VAL A 539 -37.87 22.10 -12.56
C VAL A 539 -38.36 20.82 -13.26
N GLY A 540 -39.41 20.92 -14.07
CA GLY A 540 -40.06 19.82 -14.77
C GLY A 540 -41.09 19.04 -13.93
N GLU A 541 -41.43 19.52 -12.73
CA GLU A 541 -42.30 18.84 -11.77
C GLU A 541 -43.48 19.71 -11.33
N ARG A 542 -44.55 19.06 -10.84
CA ARG A 542 -45.69 19.69 -10.19
C ARG A 542 -45.56 19.63 -8.66
N TYR A 543 -45.92 20.73 -8.01
CA TYR A 543 -45.85 20.90 -6.58
C TYR A 543 -47.15 21.46 -5.99
N TYR A 544 -47.34 21.26 -4.69
CA TYR A 544 -48.47 21.77 -3.94
C TYR A 544 -48.02 22.47 -2.66
N TRP A 545 -48.52 23.69 -2.45
CA TRP A 545 -48.51 24.34 -1.14
C TRP A 545 -49.82 24.06 -0.41
N ARG A 546 -49.73 23.57 0.83
CA ARG A 546 -50.90 23.35 1.69
C ARG A 546 -50.82 24.24 2.92
N GLU A 547 -51.75 25.18 3.07
CA GLU A 547 -51.84 26.06 4.25
C GLU A 547 -52.36 25.27 5.46
N VAL A 548 -51.48 25.02 6.42
CA VAL A 548 -51.80 24.27 7.64
C VAL A 548 -51.99 25.17 8.86
N GLY A 549 -51.43 26.38 8.84
CA GLY A 549 -51.61 27.39 9.88
C GLY A 549 -52.01 28.73 9.28
N VAL A 550 -53.28 29.10 9.46
CA VAL A 550 -53.84 30.36 8.96
C VAL A 550 -53.36 31.51 9.85
N PRO A 551 -52.82 32.60 9.26
CA PRO A 551 -52.43 33.81 10.00
C PRO A 551 -53.56 34.39 10.85
N TYR A 552 -53.21 34.99 11.98
CA TYR A 552 -54.17 35.66 12.84
C TYR A 552 -54.89 36.80 12.11
N GLY A 553 -56.20 36.93 12.32
CA GLY A 553 -57.03 37.94 11.68
C GLY A 553 -57.48 37.57 10.25
N TYR A 554 -57.18 36.36 9.78
CA TYR A 554 -57.62 35.84 8.48
C TYR A 554 -58.56 34.65 8.63
N GLU A 555 -59.39 34.46 7.62
CA GLU A 555 -60.28 33.31 7.50
C GLU A 555 -59.51 32.10 6.94
N ARG A 556 -59.89 30.91 7.40
CA ARG A 556 -59.34 29.66 6.85
C ARG A 556 -59.89 29.47 5.42
N PRO A 557 -59.04 29.31 4.41
CA PRO A 557 -59.50 29.03 3.06
C PRO A 557 -60.34 27.75 3.00
N ALA A 558 -61.39 27.75 2.18
CA ALA A 558 -62.20 26.56 1.93
C ALA A 558 -61.37 25.46 1.25
N ASP A 559 -60.47 25.87 0.34
CA ASP A 559 -59.42 25.03 -0.22
C ASP A 559 -58.05 25.55 0.21
N PRO A 560 -57.32 24.84 1.09
CA PRO A 560 -56.02 25.25 1.57
C PRO A 560 -54.87 24.84 0.63
N VAL A 561 -55.15 24.24 -0.52
CA VAL A 561 -54.13 23.72 -1.45
C VAL A 561 -53.95 24.67 -2.64
N THR A 562 -52.70 24.91 -3.03
CA THR A 562 -52.35 25.66 -4.25
C THR A 562 -51.32 24.86 -5.03
N ALA A 563 -51.71 24.39 -6.22
CA ALA A 563 -50.82 23.70 -7.14
C ALA A 563 -50.00 24.69 -7.99
N PHE A 564 -48.78 24.32 -8.34
CA PHE A 564 -47.95 25.03 -9.31
C PHE A 564 -47.03 24.07 -10.06
N ASP A 565 -46.80 24.35 -11.34
CA ASP A 565 -45.80 23.67 -12.16
C ASP A 565 -44.54 24.52 -12.19
N LEU A 566 -43.38 23.88 -12.07
CA LEU A 566 -42.10 24.56 -12.15
C LEU A 566 -41.40 24.12 -13.42
N GLU A 567 -41.14 25.03 -14.37
CA GLU A 567 -40.64 24.69 -15.70
C GLU A 567 -39.20 25.16 -15.90
N ASP A 568 -38.52 24.65 -16.93
CA ASP A 568 -37.13 25.04 -17.27
C ASP A 568 -36.96 26.56 -17.46
N GLY A 569 -38.02 27.25 -17.90
CA GLY A 569 -38.02 28.71 -18.06
C GLY A 569 -37.86 29.48 -16.74
N ASP A 570 -38.21 28.86 -15.61
CA ASP A 570 -38.20 29.51 -14.29
C ASP A 570 -36.80 29.54 -13.65
N ILE A 571 -35.81 28.79 -14.19
CA ILE A 571 -34.44 28.73 -13.64
C ILE A 571 -33.81 30.12 -13.51
N ALA A 572 -34.00 30.98 -14.52
CA ALA A 572 -33.35 32.28 -14.58
C ALA A 572 -34.06 33.36 -13.76
N GLN A 573 -35.39 33.29 -13.64
CA GLN A 573 -36.20 34.37 -13.05
C GLN A 573 -36.78 34.01 -11.68
N GLY A 574 -36.82 32.71 -11.35
CA GLY A 574 -37.61 32.16 -10.26
C GLY A 574 -39.11 32.24 -10.52
N LEU A 575 -39.88 31.52 -9.71
CA LEU A 575 -41.35 31.51 -9.73
C LEU A 575 -41.90 32.15 -8.46
N VAL A 576 -42.94 32.98 -8.58
CA VAL A 576 -43.66 33.57 -7.44
C VAL A 576 -45.07 32.98 -7.36
N VAL A 577 -45.35 32.20 -6.30
CA VAL A 577 -46.68 31.62 -6.06
C VAL A 577 -47.43 32.47 -5.04
N THR A 578 -48.52 33.12 -5.47
CA THR A 578 -49.28 34.05 -4.61
C THR A 578 -50.51 33.37 -3.99
N ILE A 579 -50.57 33.32 -2.66
CA ILE A 579 -51.69 32.72 -1.90
C ILE A 579 -52.42 33.81 -1.12
N ARG A 580 -53.74 33.93 -1.33
CA ARG A 580 -54.58 35.01 -0.77
C ARG A 580 -55.51 34.51 0.31
N ASN A 581 -55.57 35.20 1.46
CA ASN A 581 -56.58 34.91 2.48
C ASN A 581 -57.48 36.12 2.65
N GLN A 582 -58.76 35.85 2.86
CA GLN A 582 -59.71 36.87 3.24
C GLN A 582 -59.48 37.28 4.69
N ARG A 583 -59.45 38.58 4.93
CA ARG A 583 -59.37 39.10 6.29
C ARG A 583 -60.68 38.82 7.01
N ARG A 584 -60.59 38.38 8.26
CA ARG A 584 -61.76 38.16 9.10
C ARG A 584 -62.34 39.52 9.50
N ASP A 585 -63.61 39.73 9.19
CA ASP A 585 -64.37 40.85 9.72
C ASP A 585 -64.68 40.60 11.20
N VAL A 586 -64.07 41.41 12.06
CA VAL A 586 -64.33 41.40 13.50
C VAL A 586 -65.06 42.70 13.82
N GLU A 587 -66.37 42.58 14.05
CA GLU A 587 -67.19 43.69 14.52
C GLU A 587 -66.80 43.98 15.99
N HIS A 588 -66.45 45.24 16.29
CA HIS A 588 -65.99 45.71 17.60
C HIS A 588 -64.72 45.02 18.18
N PRO A 589 -63.54 45.21 17.55
CA PRO A 589 -62.29 44.65 18.05
C PRO A 589 -61.92 45.21 19.44
N GLY A 590 -61.55 44.31 20.36
CA GLY A 590 -60.87 44.62 21.62
C GLY A 590 -59.38 44.25 21.60
N SER A 591 -58.65 44.51 22.67
CA SER A 591 -57.26 44.09 22.86
C SER A 591 -56.99 43.55 24.26
N ILE A 592 -56.00 42.67 24.39
CA ILE A 592 -55.48 42.19 25.67
C ILE A 592 -54.00 42.50 25.73
N THR A 593 -53.61 43.39 26.64
CA THR A 593 -52.21 43.74 26.91
C THR A 593 -51.71 42.99 28.14
N VAL A 594 -50.70 42.16 27.97
CA VAL A 594 -50.00 41.47 29.06
C VAL A 594 -48.90 42.38 29.58
N VAL A 595 -48.92 42.70 30.87
CA VAL A 595 -47.87 43.48 31.54
C VAL A 595 -47.19 42.62 32.59
N LYS A 596 -45.92 42.32 32.33
CA LYS A 596 -45.09 41.45 33.14
C LYS A 596 -44.20 42.22 34.10
N LYS A 597 -44.25 41.86 35.37
CA LYS A 597 -43.52 42.54 36.44
C LYS A 597 -42.82 41.56 37.39
N ASP A 598 -41.76 42.04 38.04
CA ASP A 598 -41.16 41.37 39.18
C ASP A 598 -42.15 41.37 40.36
N ALA A 599 -42.37 40.20 40.96
CA ALA A 599 -43.34 40.01 42.04
C ALA A 599 -43.04 40.83 43.30
N LYS A 600 -41.76 41.14 43.57
CA LYS A 600 -41.30 41.90 44.74
C LYS A 600 -41.13 43.39 44.42
N THR A 601 -40.36 43.71 43.39
CA THR A 601 -39.97 45.09 43.07
C THR A 601 -40.99 45.83 42.19
N ARG A 602 -41.93 45.09 41.57
CA ARG A 602 -42.94 45.61 40.63
C ARG A 602 -42.36 46.28 39.37
N LYS A 603 -41.05 46.15 39.14
CA LYS A 603 -40.38 46.61 37.90
C LYS A 603 -40.80 45.76 36.70
N PRO A 604 -40.88 46.36 35.49
CA PRO A 604 -41.23 45.63 34.27
C PRO A 604 -40.18 44.57 33.91
N LEU A 605 -40.59 43.47 33.29
CA LEU A 605 -39.73 42.37 32.85
C LEU A 605 -39.88 42.10 31.36
N ALA A 606 -38.78 42.20 30.61
CA ALA A 606 -38.71 41.83 29.21
C ALA A 606 -38.39 40.33 29.05
N GLY A 607 -38.81 39.73 27.93
CA GLY A 607 -38.44 38.36 27.55
C GLY A 607 -39.39 37.26 28.03
N GLY A 608 -40.45 37.59 28.76
CA GLY A 608 -41.52 36.62 29.07
C GLY A 608 -42.38 36.37 27.83
N VAL A 609 -42.66 35.10 27.53
CA VAL A 609 -43.39 34.64 26.32
C VAL A 609 -44.77 34.13 26.70
N PHE A 610 -45.80 34.62 26.00
CA PHE A 610 -47.20 34.37 26.29
C PHE A 610 -47.96 33.86 25.08
N GLN A 611 -48.82 32.87 25.27
CA GLN A 611 -49.83 32.46 24.29
C GLN A 611 -51.20 32.97 24.71
N LEU A 612 -52.02 33.39 23.75
CA LEU A 612 -53.43 33.70 23.97
C LEU A 612 -54.30 32.53 23.51
N TRP A 613 -55.33 32.22 24.29
CA TRP A 613 -56.30 31.16 23.99
C TRP A 613 -57.71 31.70 24.17
N LYS A 614 -58.62 31.36 23.29
CA LYS A 614 -60.04 31.71 23.36
C LYS A 614 -60.83 30.50 23.87
N GLU A 615 -61.65 30.74 24.87
CA GLU A 615 -62.63 29.78 25.38
C GLU A 615 -63.61 29.40 24.27
N THR A 616 -63.62 28.13 23.87
CA THR A 616 -64.48 27.63 22.78
C THR A 616 -65.26 26.37 23.13
N ASN A 617 -64.95 25.71 24.24
CA ASN A 617 -65.54 24.43 24.62
C ASN A 617 -66.51 24.53 25.82
N ASN A 618 -66.66 25.72 26.42
CA ASN A 618 -67.49 26.01 27.59
C ASN A 618 -67.08 25.22 28.85
N THR A 619 -65.82 24.80 28.95
CA THR A 619 -65.26 24.13 30.13
C THR A 619 -64.47 25.13 30.95
N GLU A 620 -64.65 25.17 32.27
CA GLU A 620 -63.93 26.14 33.10
C GLU A 620 -62.41 25.86 33.09
N GLY A 621 -61.63 26.90 32.77
CA GLY A 621 -60.17 26.85 32.73
C GLY A 621 -59.60 26.47 31.36
N LEU A 622 -58.37 26.89 31.10
CA LEU A 622 -57.70 26.67 29.82
C LEU A 622 -57.45 25.18 29.53
N GLN A 623 -57.96 24.68 28.41
CA GLN A 623 -57.69 23.35 27.87
C GLN A 623 -56.79 23.39 26.63
N THR A 624 -55.48 23.19 26.81
CA THR A 624 -54.50 23.22 25.70
C THR A 624 -54.41 21.90 24.91
N GLY A 625 -55.21 20.87 25.26
CA GLY A 625 -55.22 19.56 24.63
C GLY A 625 -56.49 18.75 24.98
N GLY A 626 -56.62 17.53 24.44
CA GLY A 626 -57.81 16.68 24.63
C GLY A 626 -58.75 16.67 23.41
N GLN A 627 -59.94 16.09 23.57
CA GLN A 627 -60.90 15.91 22.45
C GLN A 627 -61.51 17.24 21.97
N TYR A 628 -61.54 18.26 22.82
CA TYR A 628 -62.10 19.59 22.54
C TYR A 628 -61.26 20.70 23.18
N PRO A 629 -60.03 20.98 22.69
CA PRO A 629 -59.19 22.04 23.26
C PRO A 629 -59.76 23.43 22.95
N ASP A 630 -59.34 24.42 23.74
CA ASP A 630 -59.58 25.83 23.45
C ASP A 630 -58.80 26.28 22.20
N GLU A 631 -59.28 27.34 21.56
CA GLU A 631 -58.65 27.85 20.33
C GLU A 631 -57.42 28.70 20.67
N ARG A 632 -56.22 28.29 20.26
CA ARG A 632 -55.03 29.14 20.35
C ARG A 632 -55.12 30.30 19.37
N ILE A 633 -54.95 31.51 19.86
CA ILE A 633 -55.08 32.75 19.10
C ILE A 633 -53.69 33.36 18.85
N GLY A 634 -53.32 33.44 17.58
CA GLY A 634 -52.10 34.10 17.13
C GLY A 634 -50.78 33.44 17.58
N GLU A 635 -49.68 34.09 17.23
CA GLU A 635 -48.34 33.69 17.68
C GLU A 635 -48.07 34.19 19.11
N PRO A 636 -47.12 33.58 19.84
CA PRO A 636 -46.85 33.99 21.21
C PRO A 636 -46.31 35.42 21.24
N CYS A 637 -46.80 36.25 22.15
CA CYS A 637 -46.26 37.59 22.36
C CYS A 637 -45.10 37.55 23.37
N THR A 638 -44.01 38.25 23.06
CA THR A 638 -42.87 38.40 23.98
C THR A 638 -42.84 39.81 24.54
N THR A 639 -42.74 39.91 25.85
CA THR A 639 -42.72 41.20 26.56
C THR A 639 -41.46 42.01 26.24
N GLY A 640 -41.66 43.27 25.81
CA GLY A 640 -40.57 44.17 25.45
C GLY A 640 -39.90 44.85 26.66
N GLY A 641 -39.02 45.83 26.41
CA GLY A 641 -38.29 46.55 27.46
C GLY A 641 -39.16 47.30 28.49
N ASN A 642 -40.40 47.63 28.14
CA ASN A 642 -41.41 48.19 29.05
C ASN A 642 -42.17 47.11 29.85
N GLY A 643 -41.81 45.83 29.66
CA GLY A 643 -42.43 44.67 30.27
C GLY A 643 -43.80 44.32 29.72
N ALA A 644 -44.20 44.82 28.55
CA ALA A 644 -45.53 44.59 27.98
C ALA A 644 -45.48 43.92 26.59
N CYS A 645 -46.51 43.15 26.27
CA CYS A 645 -46.87 42.75 24.91
C CYS A 645 -48.40 42.71 24.76
N ALA A 646 -48.91 42.84 23.53
CA ALA A 646 -50.34 42.98 23.28
C ALA A 646 -50.85 41.99 22.23
N PHE A 647 -52.10 41.60 22.39
CA PHE A 647 -52.91 40.90 21.40
C PHE A 647 -54.06 41.82 21.00
N ASP A 648 -54.03 42.31 19.76
CA ASP A 648 -55.00 43.30 19.27
C ASP A 648 -56.09 42.68 18.40
N ARG A 649 -57.17 43.42 18.19
CA ARG A 649 -58.29 43.06 17.30
C ARG A 649 -59.01 41.76 17.65
N LEU A 650 -59.12 41.48 18.93
CA LEU A 650 -59.79 40.31 19.47
C LEU A 650 -61.30 40.48 19.34
N ALA A 651 -61.97 39.42 18.90
CA ALA A 651 -63.43 39.35 18.91
C ALA A 651 -63.97 39.34 20.36
N PRO A 652 -65.26 39.69 20.56
CA PRO A 652 -65.91 39.46 21.85
C PRO A 652 -65.80 37.98 22.27
N GLY A 653 -65.54 37.73 23.55
CA GLY A 653 -65.33 36.37 24.06
C GLY A 653 -64.56 36.31 25.38
N SER A 654 -64.41 35.09 25.91
CA SER A 654 -63.57 34.80 27.08
C SER A 654 -62.22 34.27 26.63
N TYR A 655 -61.14 34.76 27.24
CA TYR A 655 -59.78 34.45 26.85
C TYR A 655 -58.90 34.04 28.04
N TYR A 656 -57.86 33.26 27.77
CA TYR A 656 -56.81 32.91 28.73
C TYR A 656 -55.44 33.27 28.16
N VAL A 657 -54.58 33.83 29.00
CA VAL A 657 -53.18 34.07 28.68
C VAL A 657 -52.33 33.02 29.40
N LEU A 658 -51.53 32.27 28.66
CA LEU A 658 -50.63 31.24 29.17
C LEU A 658 -49.18 31.70 29.08
N GLU A 659 -48.47 31.80 30.22
CA GLU A 659 -47.02 32.02 30.24
C GLU A 659 -46.28 30.73 29.86
N THR A 660 -45.66 30.72 28.69
CA THR A 660 -44.92 29.54 28.19
C THR A 660 -43.43 29.61 28.48
N ALA A 661 -42.87 30.81 28.64
CA ALA A 661 -41.48 31.00 29.07
C ALA A 661 -41.35 32.22 29.99
N ALA A 662 -40.62 32.05 31.08
CA ALA A 662 -40.30 33.13 32.00
C ALA A 662 -39.14 34.00 31.47
N PRO A 663 -39.09 35.30 31.82
CA PRO A 663 -37.90 36.12 31.62
C PRO A 663 -36.64 35.50 32.24
N ASP A 664 -35.48 35.75 31.64
CA ASP A 664 -34.19 35.28 32.15
C ASP A 664 -33.95 35.64 33.62
N GLY A 665 -33.55 34.65 34.42
CA GLY A 665 -33.33 34.80 35.86
C GLY A 665 -34.60 34.82 36.72
N TYR A 666 -35.76 34.48 36.14
CA TYR A 666 -37.03 34.32 36.86
C TYR A 666 -37.57 32.90 36.73
N ALA A 667 -38.20 32.40 37.80
CA ALA A 667 -38.85 31.11 37.77
C ALA A 667 -40.20 31.20 37.02
N LEU A 668 -40.47 30.23 36.15
CA LEU A 668 -41.79 30.04 35.53
C LEU A 668 -42.78 29.56 36.59
N PRO A 669 -43.92 30.24 36.80
CA PRO A 669 -44.82 29.93 37.90
C PRO A 669 -45.50 28.56 37.70
N ALA A 670 -45.96 27.97 38.81
CA ALA A 670 -46.74 26.73 38.76
C ALA A 670 -48.13 26.97 38.18
N ASP A 671 -48.77 28.08 38.56
CA ASP A 671 -49.96 28.62 37.91
C ASP A 671 -49.52 29.59 36.81
N ARG A 672 -49.72 29.18 35.55
CA ARG A 672 -49.23 29.89 34.36
C ARG A 672 -50.36 30.57 33.58
N VAL A 673 -51.60 30.39 34.01
CA VAL A 673 -52.78 30.79 33.25
C VAL A 673 -53.40 32.02 33.91
N THR A 674 -53.61 33.07 33.14
CA THR A 674 -54.32 34.28 33.56
C THR A 674 -55.63 34.38 32.77
N GLY A 675 -56.77 34.30 33.47
CA GLY A 675 -58.10 34.38 32.87
C GLY A 675 -59.18 33.73 33.76
N PRO A 676 -60.44 33.67 33.28
CA PRO A 676 -60.89 34.16 31.97
C PRO A 676 -60.94 35.69 31.91
N LEU A 677 -60.34 36.25 30.85
CA LEU A 677 -60.38 37.66 30.48
C LEU A 677 -61.55 37.86 29.51
N LYS A 678 -62.61 38.56 29.95
CA LYS A 678 -63.85 38.72 29.17
C LYS A 678 -63.88 40.02 28.40
N LEU A 679 -63.86 39.93 27.07
CA LEU A 679 -64.14 41.03 26.14
C LEU A 679 -65.64 41.03 25.83
N ASP A 680 -66.33 42.08 26.25
CA ASP A 680 -67.80 42.25 26.18
C ASP A 680 -68.30 42.86 24.86
N GLY A 681 -67.41 43.07 23.90
CA GLY A 681 -67.74 43.61 22.57
C GLY A 681 -67.95 45.13 22.53
N ALA A 682 -67.57 45.87 23.56
CA ALA A 682 -67.39 47.31 23.44
C ALA A 682 -66.17 47.62 22.54
N ALA A 683 -66.40 48.36 21.44
CA ALA A 683 -65.36 48.70 20.48
C ALA A 683 -64.18 49.44 21.14
N GLY A 684 -62.96 48.98 20.87
CA GLY A 684 -61.74 49.60 21.40
C GLY A 684 -61.45 49.29 22.88
N ARG A 685 -62.15 48.32 23.48
CA ARG A 685 -61.87 47.91 24.86
C ARG A 685 -60.54 47.18 24.97
N GLU A 686 -59.66 47.71 25.80
CA GLU A 686 -58.38 47.10 26.18
C GLU A 686 -58.49 46.47 27.58
N ILE A 687 -58.09 45.21 27.71
CA ILE A 687 -57.90 44.52 28.99
C ILE A 687 -56.41 44.45 29.28
N VAL A 688 -55.99 44.92 30.46
CA VAL A 688 -54.61 44.78 30.92
C VAL A 688 -54.50 43.60 31.89
N ALA A 689 -53.80 42.54 31.47
CA ALA A 689 -53.50 41.38 32.30
C ALA A 689 -52.15 41.56 32.99
N LEU A 690 -52.15 41.69 34.33
CA LEU A 690 -50.93 41.82 35.13
C LEU A 690 -50.41 40.44 35.56
N VAL A 691 -49.21 40.09 35.12
CA VAL A 691 -48.56 38.81 35.43
C VAL A 691 -47.25 39.06 36.20
N PHE A 692 -46.93 38.22 37.18
CA PHE A 692 -45.77 38.42 38.06
C PHE A 692 -44.89 37.18 38.14
N ASN A 693 -43.56 37.32 37.96
CA ASN A 693 -42.61 36.24 38.32
C ASN A 693 -41.76 36.61 39.52
N LYS A 694 -41.39 35.58 40.27
CA LYS A 694 -40.37 35.66 41.32
C LYS A 694 -39.00 35.39 40.69
N ARG A 695 -38.02 36.22 41.04
CA ARG A 695 -36.62 35.99 40.65
C ARG A 695 -36.17 34.63 41.19
N ASP A 696 -35.51 33.86 40.34
CA ASP A 696 -34.91 32.59 40.73
C ASP A 696 -33.77 32.85 41.72
N ARG A 697 -33.73 32.11 42.85
CA ARG A 697 -32.76 32.32 43.96
C ARG A 697 -31.72 31.20 44.04
N HIS A 698 -31.32 30.63 42.92
CA HIS A 698 -30.12 29.80 42.87
C HIS A 698 -28.94 30.60 42.36
N GLY A 699 -27.96 30.84 43.24
CA GLY A 699 -26.64 31.42 42.94
C GLY A 699 -26.44 32.86 43.40
N LYS A 700 -26.15 33.05 44.69
CA LYS A 700 -25.42 34.25 45.16
C LYS A 700 -24.09 33.78 45.77
N PRO A 701 -22.93 34.15 45.20
CA PRO A 701 -21.64 33.89 45.82
C PRO A 701 -21.43 34.90 46.95
N ASP A 702 -20.97 34.42 48.11
CA ASP A 702 -20.58 35.28 49.21
C ASP A 702 -19.28 36.03 48.85
N HIS A 703 -19.33 37.35 48.99
CA HIS A 703 -18.20 38.25 48.82
C HIS A 703 -17.34 38.29 50.10
N HIS A 704 -16.04 38.05 49.96
CA HIS A 704 -15.03 38.71 50.78
C HIS A 704 -13.82 39.08 49.90
N GLU A 705 -13.45 40.35 49.97
CA GLU A 705 -12.35 41.01 49.25
C GLU A 705 -11.13 41.20 50.21
N PRO A 706 -9.95 41.66 49.77
CA PRO A 706 -8.72 40.87 49.76
C PRO A 706 -7.66 41.36 50.76
N GLY A 707 -6.74 40.47 51.16
CA GLY A 707 -5.60 40.81 51.99
C GLY A 707 -4.41 39.87 51.81
N HIS A 708 -3.31 40.44 51.31
CA HIS A 708 -1.89 40.08 51.44
C HIS A 708 -1.51 38.87 52.30
N ASP A 709 -0.86 37.87 51.69
CA ASP A 709 0.56 37.49 51.92
C ASP A 709 0.83 36.04 51.43
N LYS A 710 1.87 35.88 50.61
CA LYS A 710 2.65 34.63 50.51
C LYS A 710 3.75 34.69 51.58
N PRO A 711 4.47 33.61 51.98
CA PRO A 711 4.55 32.25 51.44
C PRO A 711 4.61 31.13 52.53
N GLY A 712 4.77 29.87 52.10
CA GLY A 712 5.35 28.80 52.92
C GLY A 712 4.46 27.57 52.98
N HIS A 713 4.75 26.51 52.22
CA HIS A 713 5.74 25.47 52.51
C HIS A 713 5.10 24.25 53.20
N ASP A 714 5.41 23.09 52.61
CA ASP A 714 5.52 21.76 53.21
C ASP A 714 4.32 20.79 53.05
N GLU A 715 4.45 19.92 52.03
CA GLU A 715 4.22 18.47 52.12
C GLU A 715 5.00 17.85 53.33
N PRO A 716 4.88 16.54 53.69
CA PRO A 716 4.04 15.44 53.18
C PRO A 716 3.40 14.60 54.33
N GLY A 717 2.67 13.52 53.98
CA GLY A 717 2.33 12.42 54.90
C GLY A 717 1.09 11.67 54.42
N HIS A 718 1.20 10.62 53.59
CA HIS A 718 1.47 9.20 53.92
C HIS A 718 0.47 8.52 54.88
N ASP A 719 0.04 7.34 54.43
CA ASP A 719 -0.47 6.17 55.18
C ASP A 719 -1.94 6.24 55.65
N GLU A 720 -2.79 5.21 55.55
CA GLU A 720 -2.70 3.78 55.19
C GLU A 720 -4.16 3.23 55.11
N HIS A 721 -4.37 2.14 54.35
CA HIS A 721 -5.26 0.98 54.65
C HIS A 721 -6.80 1.21 54.73
N ASP A 722 -7.72 0.34 54.27
CA ASP A 722 -7.75 -1.12 54.19
C ASP A 722 -8.93 -1.59 53.27
N GLU A 723 -8.82 -2.82 52.77
CA GLU A 723 -9.79 -3.58 51.94
C GLU A 723 -11.08 -3.99 52.69
N HIS A 724 -12.13 -4.38 51.94
CA HIS A 724 -12.85 -5.67 52.13
C HIS A 724 -13.93 -5.93 51.05
N ASP A 725 -13.51 -6.62 49.98
CA ASP A 725 -14.05 -7.83 49.34
C ASP A 725 -15.49 -8.39 49.61
N ARG A 726 -16.18 -8.73 48.48
CA ARG A 726 -16.81 -10.05 48.09
C ARG A 726 -18.34 -10.24 47.86
N HIS A 727 -18.58 -10.71 46.62
CA HIS A 727 -19.41 -11.83 46.10
C HIS A 727 -20.96 -11.87 46.15
N GLY A 728 -21.54 -12.28 45.00
CA GLY A 728 -22.66 -13.25 44.95
C GLY A 728 -23.74 -13.05 43.87
N LEU A 729 -23.65 -13.79 42.74
CA LEU A 729 -24.81 -14.25 41.91
C LEU A 729 -25.52 -15.44 42.63
N PRO A 730 -26.65 -16.08 42.19
CA PRO A 730 -27.29 -16.12 40.85
C PRO A 730 -28.86 -16.25 40.78
N GLY A 731 -29.42 -16.29 39.55
CA GLY A 731 -30.43 -17.31 39.17
C GLY A 731 -31.85 -16.90 38.70
N LEU A 732 -32.42 -17.77 37.83
CA LEU A 732 -33.79 -17.90 37.27
C LEU A 732 -34.01 -17.29 35.86
N GLY A 733 -34.50 -17.97 34.81
CA GLY A 733 -34.94 -19.37 34.61
C GLY A 733 -36.22 -19.50 33.75
N GLY A 734 -36.10 -20.12 32.56
CA GLY A 734 -37.15 -20.86 31.80
C GLY A 734 -38.11 -20.05 30.91
N GLY A 735 -38.60 -20.49 29.74
CA GLY A 735 -38.47 -21.75 28.99
C GLY A 735 -39.71 -21.99 28.08
N TRP A 736 -39.59 -22.95 27.13
CA TRP A 736 -40.56 -23.59 26.19
C TRP A 736 -40.53 -23.10 24.72
N THR A 737 -39.98 -23.80 23.70
CA THR A 737 -40.26 -25.12 23.03
C THR A 737 -41.64 -25.22 22.37
N ALA A 738 -41.91 -25.87 21.23
CA ALA A 738 -41.20 -26.42 20.06
C ALA A 738 -42.28 -27.21 19.27
N THR A 739 -42.27 -27.24 17.93
CA THR A 739 -42.79 -28.42 17.17
C THR A 739 -42.25 -28.50 15.74
N ARG A 740 -41.96 -29.74 15.35
CA ARG A 740 -41.37 -30.24 14.09
C ARG A 740 -42.38 -30.35 12.95
N GLY A 741 -41.87 -30.44 11.71
CA GLY A 741 -42.53 -31.12 10.58
C GLY A 741 -41.56 -31.37 9.43
N ARG A 742 -41.40 -32.63 9.02
CA ARG A 742 -40.51 -33.13 7.96
C ARG A 742 -41.13 -32.96 6.56
N SER A 743 -40.28 -32.75 5.54
CA SER A 743 -40.09 -33.62 4.37
C SER A 743 -39.01 -33.03 3.48
#